data_AF-A0A4Q5PIG7-F1
#
_entry.id   AF-A0A4Q5PIG7-F1
#
_cell.length_a   1.000
_cell.length_b   1.000
_cell.length_c   1.000
_cell.angle_alpha   90.00
_cell.angle_beta   90.00
_cell.angle_gamma   90.00
#
_symmetry.space_group_name_H-M   'P 1'
#
loop_
_entity.id
_entity.type
_entity.pdbx_description
1 polymer ?
#
loop_
_entity_poly.entity_id
_entity_poly.type
_entity_poly.pdbx_seq_one_letter_code
_entity_poly.pdbx_strand_id
1 'polypeptide(L)'
;MYAGKIWLVGTEAGVGVRNAGVISASAGGLVLQSNGWLTNSGTLQGQGDTTVTSTGVRNNGQVNAGQTLAIATPGALDNTGGALLGQRLEVSAAGLLNRGGTIAQTGSQALVVQSGRLSNADGGLIGRPDVAQPGSTTSLAPSTGTAPPATTSPATGAGSPATASATLTAPAVPLADGGFSIAGLLDNDAGSITAAGASDLTVHSGLANNGGSLNLRRLEVLGGDIANRGGRVSTSGALRLQAATLDNRDGELTAGGALVISSGQLQNVSGLVAANGAVRIDASLADNTGGTIASVKDRLDIRTAGALVNDAGHLQAAGDVVLASAQLGNAGGSIAAQSGVNIAASGFGNRGGQVQALGEVAIDVGAGVLDNDAGLIRGAGAVRLSAGTLLNTHTLGAQQGIEGDALALRAGRIANDAGALRADTDVWLASTGLVSNDGGLISAGRAGLVDAGAFSNTGGTVISGQLTRLTARRAGGDGRLLSQGDLELQLSGDFSNTGDVTANGNARITVAGRLANSAKLQAGGTLAVSASDIDNTAGGELSGATTRLSATGTLTNRGLIDGRLTRIEAAVVDNLGTGRIYGDQVGIAAGSVNNGAETIAGITAAGTIAARQRLDIGASSVYNSAGALLLSGGDLAIGGALDVNGHAIGEAGLIRNAAATIESLGAMRLAAVRIQNANPTFSYRLDPTAPIGKTDYIASDGTAYASDAFGWDTRIRLVDAYAVQIGIISTGFFQPVIGAQRAGSPYADPVYKAYYDGPEAFVAAHMDSTGNGDGEMAFYVPDAGRGAVSITAYNMDNLGGRISGRDVDVQALNDVNNIGGTLGASHQLDVRAVHDLNVRSTTTSGAGSSGASTSTGSGIDRTAGLYVTDTGGVLTAGAGHDVNITGAAVQSQGSRALGSSLGGSTVYIDAGHDITVTGSSVVSDNGTTLVAKNNITVQNATNTDSQGSFSAHRESGLGLDGGLAIGTQQSSIDQQSRRSTAAASTVGSVNGDVSRQDTSSYSSEQKSSSASINVSPSGMPVGGGISVGKSNISSNSNYKSVTEQTGIRAGDGGFDVDAKVKPSRSAR
;
A
#
# COMPACT_ATOMS: atom_id res chain seq x y z
N MET A 1 63.26 -19.09 -78.47
CA MET A 1 63.35 -20.53 -78.77
C MET A 1 61.94 -21.05 -79.01
N TYR A 2 61.68 -21.65 -80.17
CA TYR A 2 60.36 -22.22 -80.53
C TYR A 2 60.55 -23.68 -80.99
N ALA A 3 59.86 -24.64 -80.38
CA ALA A 3 59.92 -26.06 -80.76
C ALA A 3 58.65 -26.81 -80.33
N GLY A 4 58.37 -28.01 -80.85
CA GLY A 4 57.19 -28.79 -80.44
C GLY A 4 57.21 -29.15 -78.94
N LYS A 5 58.36 -29.57 -78.42
CA LYS A 5 58.62 -29.81 -76.99
C LYS A 5 59.97 -29.22 -76.62
N ILE A 6 60.11 -28.67 -75.41
CA ILE A 6 61.37 -28.10 -74.93
C ILE A 6 61.71 -28.70 -73.56
N TRP A 7 62.92 -29.24 -73.44
CA TRP A 7 63.52 -29.69 -72.19
C TRP A 7 64.82 -28.92 -71.97
N LEU A 8 64.88 -28.16 -70.87
CA LEU A 8 66.06 -27.40 -70.47
C LEU A 8 66.55 -27.96 -69.14
N VAL A 9 67.75 -28.55 -69.13
CA VAL A 9 68.34 -29.18 -67.94
C VAL A 9 69.68 -28.52 -67.63
N GLY A 10 69.74 -27.80 -66.50
CA GLY A 10 70.99 -27.33 -65.89
C GLY A 10 71.51 -28.36 -64.90
N THR A 11 72.51 -29.14 -65.29
CA THR A 11 73.03 -30.27 -64.50
C THR A 11 74.10 -29.86 -63.48
N GLU A 12 74.80 -28.75 -63.70
CA GLU A 12 75.84 -28.26 -62.81
C GLU A 12 75.25 -27.58 -61.56
N ALA A 13 75.68 -28.03 -60.38
CA ALA A 13 75.25 -27.45 -59.11
C ALA A 13 75.58 -25.94 -59.08
N GLY A 14 74.56 -25.09 -58.90
CA GLY A 14 74.71 -23.64 -58.88
C GLY A 14 74.59 -22.92 -60.23
N VAL A 15 74.56 -23.63 -61.37
CA VAL A 15 74.34 -23.00 -62.69
C VAL A 15 72.84 -22.86 -62.93
N GLY A 16 72.38 -21.61 -62.97
CA GLY A 16 70.98 -21.26 -63.16
C GLY A 16 70.55 -21.14 -64.62
N VAL A 17 69.25 -20.91 -64.84
CA VAL A 17 68.68 -20.58 -66.15
C VAL A 17 68.22 -19.13 -66.14
N ARG A 18 68.64 -18.34 -67.12
CA ARG A 18 68.18 -16.94 -67.30
C ARG A 18 67.46 -16.79 -68.62
N ASN A 19 66.18 -16.45 -68.59
CA ASN A 19 65.40 -16.09 -69.76
C ASN A 19 65.01 -14.60 -69.74
N ALA A 20 65.34 -13.88 -70.81
CA ALA A 20 64.89 -12.51 -71.06
C ALA A 20 64.11 -12.36 -72.37
N GLY A 21 63.95 -13.46 -73.13
CA GLY A 21 63.23 -13.50 -74.42
C GLY A 21 62.01 -14.42 -74.36
N VAL A 22 61.64 -15.01 -75.49
CA VAL A 22 60.52 -15.97 -75.57
C VAL A 22 61.05 -17.41 -75.71
N ILE A 23 60.66 -18.29 -74.80
CA ILE A 23 60.82 -19.75 -74.89
C ILE A 23 59.42 -20.34 -74.95
N SER A 24 59.04 -20.87 -76.12
CA SER A 24 57.67 -21.34 -76.36
C SER A 24 57.66 -22.73 -77.00
N ALA A 25 56.98 -23.69 -76.36
CA ALA A 25 56.72 -25.00 -76.92
C ALA A 25 55.42 -24.94 -77.75
N SER A 26 55.53 -24.99 -79.08
CA SER A 26 54.44 -24.73 -80.04
C SER A 26 53.44 -25.88 -80.19
N ALA A 27 53.79 -27.10 -79.79
CA ALA A 27 52.95 -28.30 -79.87
C ALA A 27 53.36 -29.33 -78.81
N GLY A 28 53.18 -29.00 -77.54
CA GLY A 28 53.58 -29.85 -76.41
C GLY A 28 53.91 -29.09 -75.14
N GLY A 29 54.56 -29.77 -74.20
CA GLY A 29 54.95 -29.22 -72.90
C GLY A 29 56.35 -28.59 -72.87
N LEU A 30 56.60 -27.77 -71.85
CA LEU A 30 57.87 -27.14 -71.52
C LEU A 30 58.35 -27.68 -70.17
N VAL A 31 59.48 -28.38 -70.11
CA VAL A 31 60.10 -28.84 -68.86
C VAL A 31 61.40 -28.09 -68.64
N LEU A 32 61.55 -27.50 -67.47
CA LEU A 32 62.74 -26.77 -67.06
C LEU A 32 63.22 -27.29 -65.71
N GLN A 33 64.40 -27.90 -65.71
CA GLN A 33 65.05 -28.46 -64.52
C GLN A 33 66.41 -27.80 -64.33
N SER A 34 66.69 -27.29 -63.14
CA SER A 34 67.92 -26.55 -62.86
C SER A 34 68.40 -26.80 -61.43
N ASN A 35 69.67 -27.14 -61.25
CA ASN A 35 70.31 -27.22 -59.93
C ASN A 35 70.79 -25.85 -59.41
N GLY A 36 70.39 -24.75 -60.07
CA GLY A 36 70.57 -23.35 -59.66
C GLY A 36 69.31 -22.50 -59.90
N TRP A 37 69.36 -21.18 -59.67
CA TRP A 37 68.19 -20.30 -59.80
C TRP A 37 67.65 -20.18 -61.24
N LEU A 38 66.33 -20.21 -61.41
CA LEU A 38 65.66 -19.75 -62.64
C LEU A 38 65.34 -18.26 -62.50
N THR A 39 65.77 -17.44 -63.46
CA THR A 39 65.37 -16.02 -63.57
C THR A 39 64.66 -15.80 -64.91
N ASN A 40 63.37 -15.47 -64.87
CA ASN A 40 62.57 -15.14 -66.05
C ASN A 40 62.15 -13.67 -66.01
N SER A 41 62.55 -12.90 -67.03
CA SER A 41 62.04 -11.56 -67.33
C SER A 41 61.38 -11.48 -68.71
N GLY A 42 61.28 -12.61 -69.42
CA GLY A 42 60.60 -12.72 -70.71
C GLY A 42 59.38 -13.64 -70.63
N THR A 43 59.10 -14.42 -71.68
CA THR A 43 57.96 -15.35 -71.73
C THR A 43 58.45 -16.80 -71.76
N LEU A 44 57.98 -17.62 -70.83
CA LEU A 44 58.03 -19.08 -70.88
C LEU A 44 56.61 -19.58 -71.20
N GLN A 45 56.42 -20.38 -72.25
CA GLN A 45 55.10 -20.83 -72.67
C GLN A 45 55.11 -22.29 -73.12
N GLY A 46 54.22 -23.13 -72.57
CA GLY A 46 53.88 -24.44 -73.11
C GLY A 46 52.43 -24.45 -73.58
N GLN A 47 52.14 -25.00 -74.77
CA GLN A 47 50.75 -25.24 -75.20
C GLN A 47 50.09 -26.43 -74.46
N GLY A 48 50.90 -27.33 -73.88
CA GLY A 48 50.47 -28.35 -72.92
C GLY A 48 50.84 -27.97 -71.48
N ASP A 49 51.47 -28.89 -70.75
CA ASP A 49 51.99 -28.62 -69.40
C ASP A 49 53.31 -27.84 -69.42
N THR A 50 53.49 -26.96 -68.44
CA THR A 50 54.77 -26.31 -68.16
C THR A 50 55.24 -26.74 -66.77
N THR A 51 56.39 -27.38 -66.66
CA THR A 51 56.97 -27.85 -65.40
C THR A 51 58.29 -27.16 -65.13
N VAL A 52 58.42 -26.54 -63.95
CA VAL A 52 59.65 -25.87 -63.50
C VAL A 52 60.11 -26.49 -62.19
N THR A 53 61.32 -27.03 -62.19
CA THR A 53 62.01 -27.56 -61.00
C THR A 53 63.36 -26.86 -60.86
N SER A 54 63.57 -26.16 -59.75
CA SER A 54 64.74 -25.29 -59.57
C SER A 54 65.04 -25.07 -58.09
N THR A 55 66.29 -24.77 -57.70
CA THR A 55 66.61 -24.38 -56.31
C THR A 55 65.90 -23.10 -55.87
N GLY A 56 65.55 -22.22 -56.82
CA GLY A 56 64.78 -21.00 -56.60
C GLY A 56 64.28 -20.44 -57.93
N VAL A 57 63.21 -19.66 -57.91
CA VAL A 57 62.61 -19.07 -59.11
C VAL A 57 62.37 -17.58 -58.89
N ARG A 58 62.85 -16.74 -59.80
CA ARG A 58 62.47 -15.33 -59.94
C ARG A 58 61.74 -15.13 -61.26
N ASN A 59 60.53 -14.62 -61.20
CA ASN A 59 59.70 -14.32 -62.35
C ASN A 59 59.19 -12.88 -62.27
N ASN A 60 59.69 -12.04 -63.16
CA ASN A 60 59.14 -10.70 -63.44
C ASN A 60 58.67 -10.61 -64.92
N GLY A 61 58.46 -11.77 -65.55
CA GLY A 61 57.92 -11.91 -66.90
C GLY A 61 56.65 -12.78 -66.87
N GLN A 62 56.39 -13.52 -67.94
CA GLN A 62 55.25 -14.44 -68.02
C GLN A 62 55.69 -15.90 -68.04
N VAL A 63 55.01 -16.77 -67.29
CA VAL A 63 55.12 -18.23 -67.36
C VAL A 63 53.72 -18.80 -67.59
N ASN A 64 53.48 -19.34 -68.77
CA ASN A 64 52.18 -19.79 -69.23
C ASN A 64 52.17 -21.30 -69.51
N ALA A 65 51.10 -21.98 -69.13
CA ALA A 65 50.79 -23.36 -69.53
C ALA A 65 49.40 -23.42 -70.17
N GLY A 66 49.26 -24.18 -71.24
CA GLY A 66 47.96 -24.46 -71.86
C GLY A 66 47.12 -25.44 -71.04
N GLN A 67 47.74 -26.28 -70.20
CA GLN A 67 47.08 -27.15 -69.22
C GLN A 67 47.59 -26.88 -67.80
N THR A 68 48.54 -27.66 -67.30
CA THR A 68 49.05 -27.54 -65.92
C THR A 68 50.35 -26.74 -65.89
N LEU A 69 50.41 -25.71 -65.05
CA LEU A 69 51.68 -25.10 -64.66
C LEU A 69 52.07 -25.64 -63.29
N ALA A 70 53.14 -26.45 -63.27
CA ALA A 70 53.70 -27.02 -62.05
C ALA A 70 55.06 -26.38 -61.75
N ILE A 71 55.19 -25.74 -60.59
CA ILE A 71 56.45 -25.14 -60.12
C ILE A 71 56.79 -25.75 -58.77
N ALA A 72 57.91 -26.47 -58.70
CA ALA A 72 58.42 -27.03 -57.46
C ALA A 72 59.84 -26.52 -57.18
N THR A 73 60.02 -25.85 -56.04
CA THR A 73 61.31 -25.32 -55.62
C THR A 73 61.50 -25.49 -54.11
N PRO A 74 62.65 -26.00 -53.63
CA PRO A 74 62.95 -26.03 -52.20
C PRO A 74 63.33 -24.64 -51.66
N GLY A 75 63.52 -23.64 -52.52
CA GLY A 75 63.80 -22.25 -52.14
C GLY A 75 62.61 -21.31 -52.37
N ALA A 76 62.90 -20.03 -52.60
CA ALA A 76 61.86 -19.03 -52.84
C ALA A 76 61.40 -18.99 -54.31
N LEU A 77 60.09 -18.82 -54.50
CA LEU A 77 59.47 -18.39 -55.73
C LEU A 77 59.07 -16.92 -55.59
N ASP A 78 59.79 -16.04 -56.26
CA ASP A 78 59.52 -14.61 -56.33
C ASP A 78 58.84 -14.28 -57.66
N ASN A 79 57.56 -13.98 -57.62
CA ASN A 79 56.71 -13.58 -58.74
C ASN A 79 56.36 -12.07 -58.69
N THR A 80 57.19 -11.25 -58.03
CA THR A 80 56.94 -9.80 -57.93
C THR A 80 56.84 -9.17 -59.32
N GLY A 81 55.70 -8.55 -59.63
CA GLY A 81 55.40 -7.96 -60.96
C GLY A 81 55.25 -8.94 -62.13
N GLY A 82 55.43 -10.25 -61.90
CA GLY A 82 55.33 -11.30 -62.91
C GLY A 82 53.94 -11.91 -63.05
N ALA A 83 53.75 -12.75 -64.06
CA ALA A 83 52.54 -13.53 -64.28
C ALA A 83 52.84 -15.05 -64.39
N LEU A 84 52.12 -15.86 -63.61
CA LEU A 84 52.05 -17.31 -63.69
C LEU A 84 50.63 -17.71 -64.08
N LEU A 85 50.45 -18.31 -65.25
CA LEU A 85 49.14 -18.60 -65.83
C LEU A 85 49.03 -20.08 -66.24
N GLY A 86 47.92 -20.73 -65.89
CA GLY A 86 47.63 -22.11 -66.31
C GLY A 86 46.17 -22.48 -66.04
N GLN A 87 45.65 -23.50 -66.72
CA GLN A 87 44.30 -24.00 -66.41
C GLN A 87 44.26 -24.64 -65.02
N ARG A 88 45.33 -25.35 -64.65
CA ARG A 88 45.62 -25.83 -63.30
C ARG A 88 46.97 -25.28 -62.85
N LEU A 89 47.05 -24.83 -61.61
CA LEU A 89 48.30 -24.37 -60.99
C LEU A 89 48.67 -25.28 -59.83
N GLU A 90 49.91 -25.75 -59.84
CA GLU A 90 50.53 -26.47 -58.73
C GLU A 90 51.84 -25.77 -58.36
N VAL A 91 51.87 -25.15 -57.18
CA VAL A 91 53.05 -24.42 -56.71
C VAL A 91 53.50 -25.00 -55.39
N SER A 92 54.76 -25.41 -55.30
CA SER A 92 55.42 -25.85 -54.07
C SER A 92 56.70 -25.06 -53.87
N ALA A 93 56.78 -24.22 -52.84
CA ALA A 93 57.95 -23.38 -52.54
C ALA A 93 58.25 -23.33 -51.04
N ALA A 94 59.48 -23.06 -50.62
CA ALA A 94 59.73 -22.72 -49.22
C ALA A 94 59.21 -21.32 -48.86
N GLY A 95 59.17 -20.41 -49.84
CA GLY A 95 58.54 -19.09 -49.72
C GLY A 95 57.99 -18.64 -51.06
N LEU A 96 56.81 -18.04 -51.05
CA LEU A 96 56.13 -17.50 -52.24
C LEU A 96 55.92 -16.00 -52.06
N LEU A 97 56.54 -15.19 -52.92
CA LEU A 97 56.37 -13.74 -52.97
C LEU A 97 55.62 -13.39 -54.25
N ASN A 98 54.50 -12.70 -54.14
CA ASN A 98 53.64 -12.31 -55.26
C ASN A 98 53.20 -10.84 -55.12
N ARG A 99 54.15 -9.94 -54.89
CA ARG A 99 53.84 -8.51 -54.70
C ARG A 99 53.51 -7.85 -56.04
N GLY A 100 52.29 -7.32 -56.19
CA GLY A 100 51.79 -6.77 -57.46
C GLY A 100 51.84 -7.75 -58.66
N GLY A 101 52.04 -9.05 -58.39
CA GLY A 101 52.15 -10.11 -59.37
C GLY A 101 50.82 -10.85 -59.55
N THR A 102 50.71 -11.63 -60.62
CA THR A 102 49.52 -12.42 -60.95
C THR A 102 49.86 -13.92 -60.95
N ILE A 103 49.17 -14.71 -60.14
CA ILE A 103 49.19 -16.18 -60.17
C ILE A 103 47.77 -16.62 -60.48
N ALA A 104 47.40 -16.62 -61.76
CA ALA A 104 46.00 -16.78 -62.17
C ALA A 104 45.71 -18.16 -62.74
N GLN A 105 44.72 -18.81 -62.14
CA GLN A 105 44.19 -20.06 -62.66
C GLN A 105 43.02 -19.79 -63.61
N THR A 106 43.13 -20.25 -64.85
CA THR A 106 42.14 -19.98 -65.90
C THR A 106 41.07 -21.08 -66.03
N GLY A 107 41.34 -22.28 -65.51
CA GLY A 107 40.41 -23.41 -65.52
C GLY A 107 39.62 -23.57 -64.22
N SER A 108 38.65 -24.49 -64.21
CA SER A 108 37.76 -24.79 -63.08
C SER A 108 38.33 -25.79 -62.07
N GLN A 109 39.58 -26.22 -62.24
CA GLN A 109 40.25 -27.18 -61.37
C GLN A 109 40.52 -26.59 -59.98
N ALA A 110 40.92 -27.41 -59.01
CA ALA A 110 41.38 -26.91 -57.72
C ALA A 110 42.80 -26.33 -57.82
N LEU A 111 43.01 -25.18 -57.18
CA LEU A 111 44.32 -24.52 -57.06
C LEU A 111 45.13 -25.21 -55.94
N VAL A 112 46.34 -25.67 -56.26
CA VAL A 112 47.26 -26.25 -55.26
C VAL A 112 48.43 -25.31 -55.06
N VAL A 113 48.57 -24.81 -53.84
CA VAL A 113 49.76 -24.07 -53.44
C VAL A 113 50.20 -24.58 -52.08
N GLN A 114 51.47 -24.95 -51.98
CA GLN A 114 52.14 -25.35 -50.75
C GLN A 114 53.31 -24.40 -50.56
N SER A 115 53.30 -23.66 -49.46
CA SER A 115 54.40 -22.75 -49.15
C SER A 115 54.77 -22.76 -47.68
N GLY A 116 56.05 -22.55 -47.39
CA GLY A 116 56.49 -22.24 -46.02
C GLY A 116 55.93 -20.90 -45.55
N ARG A 117 56.12 -19.83 -46.34
CA ARG A 117 55.50 -18.51 -46.12
C ARG A 117 54.93 -17.99 -47.43
N LEU A 118 53.86 -17.21 -47.38
CA LEU A 118 53.27 -16.62 -48.58
C LEU A 118 53.02 -15.13 -48.36
N SER A 119 53.50 -14.29 -49.27
CA SER A 119 53.16 -12.87 -49.34
C SER A 119 52.54 -12.58 -50.70
N ASN A 120 51.27 -12.20 -50.70
CA ASN A 120 50.47 -11.75 -51.81
C ASN A 120 50.04 -10.31 -51.54
N ALA A 121 51.00 -9.41 -51.43
CA ALA A 121 50.76 -8.03 -50.99
C ALA A 121 50.69 -7.03 -52.17
N ASP A 122 50.28 -5.80 -51.85
CA ASP A 122 50.34 -4.62 -52.73
C ASP A 122 49.71 -4.86 -54.12
N GLY A 123 48.46 -5.35 -54.15
CA GLY A 123 47.74 -5.65 -55.39
C GLY A 123 48.07 -7.00 -56.02
N GLY A 124 48.80 -7.87 -55.31
CA GLY A 124 49.02 -9.26 -55.72
C GLY A 124 47.71 -10.03 -55.90
N LEU A 125 47.62 -10.83 -56.97
CA LEU A 125 46.47 -11.67 -57.28
C LEU A 125 46.85 -13.15 -57.30
N ILE A 126 46.14 -13.99 -56.53
CA ILE A 126 46.23 -15.45 -56.60
C ILE A 126 44.84 -16.04 -56.85
N GLY A 127 44.73 -16.96 -57.82
CA GLY A 127 43.50 -17.66 -58.15
C GLY A 127 42.76 -17.04 -59.33
N ARG A 128 41.43 -16.98 -59.30
CA ARG A 128 40.67 -16.47 -60.45
C ARG A 128 40.44 -14.96 -60.32
N PRO A 129 40.65 -14.15 -61.38
CA PRO A 129 40.19 -12.77 -61.39
C PRO A 129 38.70 -12.74 -61.07
N ASP A 130 38.30 -11.84 -60.18
CA ASP A 130 36.88 -11.59 -59.92
C ASP A 130 36.24 -11.18 -61.26
N VAL A 131 35.24 -11.92 -61.72
CA VAL A 131 34.58 -11.56 -62.98
C VAL A 131 33.77 -10.34 -62.65
N ALA A 132 34.20 -9.19 -63.18
CA ALA A 132 33.55 -7.91 -62.96
C ALA A 132 32.02 -8.06 -62.95
N GLN A 133 31.42 -7.75 -61.81
CA GLN A 133 29.99 -7.53 -61.69
C GLN A 133 29.59 -6.55 -62.82
N PRO A 134 28.54 -6.83 -63.62
CA PRO A 134 28.23 -6.00 -64.78
C PRO A 134 27.89 -4.57 -64.32
N GLY A 135 28.83 -3.63 -64.45
CA GLY A 135 28.62 -2.24 -64.04
C GLY A 135 29.85 -1.43 -63.60
N SER A 136 31.02 -2.05 -63.36
CA SER A 136 32.23 -1.31 -62.96
C SER A 136 33.25 -1.24 -64.10
N THR A 137 33.40 -0.06 -64.70
CA THR A 137 34.48 0.22 -65.66
C THR A 137 35.77 0.54 -64.91
N THR A 138 36.61 -0.47 -64.67
CA THR A 138 38.03 -0.27 -64.35
C THR A 138 38.86 -0.96 -65.43
N SER A 139 39.38 -0.16 -66.36
CA SER A 139 40.20 -0.64 -67.46
C SER A 139 41.55 -1.13 -66.94
N LEU A 140 41.86 -2.40 -67.18
CA LEU A 140 43.21 -2.94 -67.08
C LEU A 140 44.05 -2.43 -68.26
N ALA A 141 44.86 -1.41 -68.01
CA ALA A 141 46.05 -1.10 -68.81
C ALA A 141 47.18 -0.68 -67.86
N PRO A 142 48.44 -1.09 -68.11
CA PRO A 142 49.56 -0.77 -67.23
C PRO A 142 49.92 0.71 -67.34
N SER A 143 50.02 1.42 -66.21
CA SER A 143 50.54 2.79 -66.18
C SER A 143 52.07 2.79 -66.23
N THR A 144 52.65 3.27 -67.33
CA THR A 144 54.04 3.76 -67.37
C THR A 144 54.04 5.20 -67.86
N GLY A 145 54.72 6.09 -67.11
CA GLY A 145 55.44 7.25 -67.64
C GLY A 145 54.62 8.45 -68.16
N THR A 146 54.82 9.59 -67.52
CA THR A 146 54.41 10.94 -67.93
C THR A 146 54.98 11.42 -69.28
N ALA A 147 54.15 12.00 -70.16
CA ALA A 147 54.46 13.18 -71.01
C ALA A 147 53.19 13.73 -71.74
N PRO A 148 53.15 15.03 -72.16
CA PRO A 148 51.93 15.78 -72.55
C PRO A 148 51.63 15.76 -74.09
N PRO A 149 50.53 16.41 -74.56
CA PRO A 149 49.76 15.97 -75.74
C PRO A 149 50.20 16.59 -77.07
N ALA A 150 49.92 15.91 -78.20
CA ALA A 150 49.00 16.36 -79.26
C ALA A 150 49.24 15.69 -80.65
N THR A 151 48.13 15.57 -81.39
CA THR A 151 47.94 15.59 -82.86
C THR A 151 47.88 14.30 -83.72
N THR A 152 46.65 14.06 -84.23
CA THR A 152 46.22 13.76 -85.62
C THR A 152 46.56 12.42 -86.32
N SER A 153 45.53 11.54 -86.42
CA SER A 153 44.91 10.85 -87.62
C SER A 153 45.77 10.40 -88.83
N PRO A 154 45.35 9.43 -89.69
CA PRO A 154 44.49 8.22 -89.56
C PRO A 154 45.12 6.91 -90.13
N ALA A 155 44.49 5.78 -89.80
CA ALA A 155 44.36 4.49 -90.53
C ALA A 155 45.46 3.97 -91.49
N THR A 156 45.91 2.73 -91.27
CA THR A 156 45.70 1.59 -92.21
C THR A 156 46.07 0.29 -91.51
N GLY A 157 45.19 -0.71 -91.63
CA GLY A 157 45.38 -2.04 -91.05
C GLY A 157 46.17 -2.98 -91.94
N ALA A 158 46.82 -3.96 -91.31
CA ALA A 158 47.09 -5.28 -91.89
C ALA A 158 47.11 -6.33 -90.76
N GLY A 159 46.36 -7.41 -90.97
CA GLY A 159 45.88 -8.42 -90.03
C GLY A 159 46.87 -9.08 -89.06
N SER A 160 46.33 -9.43 -87.89
CA SER A 160 46.78 -10.58 -87.09
C SER A 160 45.65 -11.62 -87.02
N PRO A 161 45.94 -12.93 -87.04
CA PRO A 161 44.95 -13.97 -87.27
C PRO A 161 44.03 -14.17 -86.07
N ALA A 162 42.77 -14.47 -86.36
CA ALA A 162 41.79 -15.00 -85.43
C ALA A 162 42.34 -16.25 -84.72
N THR A 163 42.17 -16.33 -83.40
CA THR A 163 42.25 -17.59 -82.65
C THR A 163 40.85 -17.99 -82.21
N ALA A 164 40.51 -19.21 -82.58
CA ALA A 164 39.20 -19.81 -82.53
C ALA A 164 38.73 -20.08 -81.10
N SER A 165 37.41 -19.97 -80.93
CA SER A 165 36.67 -20.56 -79.82
C SER A 165 36.95 -22.06 -79.73
N ALA A 166 37.66 -22.48 -78.68
CA ALA A 166 37.82 -23.90 -78.37
C ALA A 166 36.58 -24.39 -77.61
N THR A 167 35.82 -25.28 -78.25
CA THR A 167 34.74 -26.02 -77.61
C THR A 167 35.36 -27.06 -76.67
N LEU A 168 35.09 -26.95 -75.37
CA LEU A 168 35.63 -27.83 -74.33
C LEU A 168 34.79 -29.11 -74.24
N THR A 169 35.41 -30.27 -74.43
CA THR A 169 34.89 -31.56 -73.98
C THR A 169 35.59 -31.95 -72.68
N ALA A 170 34.80 -32.33 -71.67
CA ALA A 170 35.27 -32.64 -70.32
C ALA A 170 36.15 -33.92 -70.30
N PRO A 171 37.26 -33.95 -69.55
CA PRO A 171 38.04 -35.17 -69.31
C PRO A 171 37.28 -36.14 -68.39
N ALA A 172 37.39 -37.44 -68.69
CA ALA A 172 36.62 -38.52 -68.06
C ALA A 172 37.26 -39.15 -66.81
N VAL A 173 38.01 -38.40 -65.98
CA VAL A 173 38.53 -38.89 -64.68
C VAL A 173 38.40 -37.77 -63.63
N PRO A 174 37.74 -38.00 -62.46
CA PRO A 174 37.80 -37.06 -61.36
C PRO A 174 39.21 -37.09 -60.76
N LEU A 175 39.92 -35.96 -60.87
CA LEU A 175 41.24 -35.74 -60.28
C LEU A 175 41.10 -35.11 -58.89
N ALA A 176 42.00 -35.46 -57.97
CA ALA A 176 41.94 -35.18 -56.54
C ALA A 176 41.73 -33.69 -56.17
N ASP A 177 41.03 -33.47 -55.06
CA ASP A 177 40.80 -32.16 -54.45
C ASP A 177 42.15 -31.47 -54.14
N GLY A 178 42.37 -30.29 -54.72
CA GLY A 178 43.54 -29.47 -54.44
C GLY A 178 43.38 -28.70 -53.13
N GLY A 179 44.47 -28.61 -52.35
CA GLY A 179 44.50 -27.88 -51.08
C GLY A 179 45.58 -26.79 -51.09
N PHE A 180 45.25 -25.64 -50.50
CA PHE A 180 46.16 -24.52 -50.29
C PHE A 180 46.70 -24.59 -48.85
N SER A 181 47.99 -24.89 -48.65
CA SER A 181 48.58 -25.09 -47.32
C SER A 181 49.81 -24.20 -47.11
N ILE A 182 49.73 -23.32 -46.11
CA ILE A 182 50.80 -22.40 -45.72
C ILE A 182 51.33 -22.80 -44.34
N ALA A 183 52.59 -23.24 -44.25
CA ALA A 183 53.19 -23.70 -43.00
C ALA A 183 53.54 -22.57 -42.02
N GLY A 184 53.49 -21.32 -42.47
CA GLY A 184 53.86 -20.13 -41.71
C GLY A 184 52.82 -19.01 -41.83
N LEU A 185 53.29 -17.76 -41.88
CA LEU A 185 52.44 -16.59 -42.09
C LEU A 185 51.96 -16.53 -43.54
N LEU A 186 50.66 -16.26 -43.70
CA LEU A 186 50.07 -15.75 -44.93
C LEU A 186 49.92 -14.23 -44.82
N ASP A 187 50.62 -13.49 -45.66
CA ASP A 187 50.46 -12.05 -45.84
C ASP A 187 49.70 -11.81 -47.16
N ASN A 188 48.53 -11.19 -47.05
CA ASN A 188 47.64 -10.81 -48.14
C ASN A 188 47.22 -9.33 -47.98
N ASP A 189 48.05 -8.51 -47.34
CA ASP A 189 47.75 -7.10 -47.14
C ASP A 189 47.61 -6.38 -48.51
N ALA A 190 46.47 -5.71 -48.71
CA ALA A 190 46.06 -5.12 -49.99
C ALA A 190 46.11 -6.09 -51.20
N GLY A 191 46.07 -7.41 -50.96
CA GLY A 191 46.08 -8.46 -51.97
C GLY A 191 44.71 -9.08 -52.20
N SER A 192 44.61 -9.94 -53.21
CA SER A 192 43.42 -10.71 -53.52
C SER A 192 43.75 -12.19 -53.73
N ILE A 193 43.12 -13.07 -52.94
CA ILE A 193 43.14 -14.51 -53.12
C ILE A 193 41.71 -14.98 -53.33
N THR A 194 41.40 -15.40 -54.56
CA THR A 194 40.09 -15.93 -54.93
C THR A 194 40.27 -17.35 -55.46
N ALA A 195 40.00 -18.33 -54.62
CA ALA A 195 40.12 -19.72 -55.02
C ALA A 195 39.19 -20.05 -56.21
N ALA A 196 39.73 -20.71 -57.23
CA ALA A 196 38.90 -21.34 -58.25
C ALA A 196 38.22 -22.59 -57.65
N GLY A 197 36.91 -22.73 -57.84
CA GLY A 197 36.15 -23.88 -57.37
C GLY A 197 36.13 -24.06 -55.85
N ALA A 198 36.05 -25.32 -55.40
CA ALA A 198 35.85 -25.72 -54.02
C ALA A 198 37.18 -25.80 -53.21
N SER A 199 38.03 -24.76 -53.23
CA SER A 199 39.36 -24.84 -52.59
C SER A 199 39.36 -24.45 -51.11
N ASP A 200 40.10 -25.21 -50.31
CA ASP A 200 40.35 -24.98 -48.88
C ASP A 200 41.74 -24.39 -48.67
N LEU A 201 41.84 -23.47 -47.70
CA LEU A 201 43.10 -22.89 -47.25
C LEU A 201 43.36 -23.22 -45.78
N THR A 202 44.55 -23.74 -45.49
CA THR A 202 45.06 -23.96 -44.13
C THR A 202 46.33 -23.14 -43.89
N VAL A 203 46.36 -22.35 -42.83
CA VAL A 203 47.49 -21.49 -42.45
C VAL A 203 47.92 -21.78 -41.02
N HIS A 204 49.20 -22.07 -40.81
CA HIS A 204 49.66 -22.60 -39.51
C HIS A 204 50.18 -21.54 -38.53
N SER A 205 50.57 -20.33 -38.98
CA SER A 205 51.24 -19.35 -38.10
C SER A 205 50.80 -17.90 -38.31
N GLY A 206 49.53 -17.69 -38.66
CA GLY A 206 48.90 -16.36 -38.70
C GLY A 206 48.52 -15.88 -40.10
N LEU A 207 47.70 -14.83 -40.13
CA LEU A 207 47.15 -14.23 -41.34
C LEU A 207 47.22 -12.70 -41.25
N ALA A 208 47.87 -12.03 -42.19
CA ALA A 208 47.73 -10.60 -42.43
C ALA A 208 46.88 -10.39 -43.70
N ASN A 209 45.79 -9.64 -43.58
CA ASN A 209 44.81 -9.37 -44.64
C ASN A 209 44.28 -7.93 -44.55
N ASN A 210 45.08 -6.99 -44.07
CA ASN A 210 44.67 -5.59 -43.94
C ASN A 210 44.39 -5.00 -45.33
N GLY A 211 43.17 -4.50 -45.56
CA GLY A 211 42.72 -4.03 -46.88
C GLY A 211 42.73 -5.11 -47.98
N GLY A 212 42.96 -6.38 -47.63
CA GLY A 212 43.01 -7.50 -48.56
C GLY A 212 41.68 -8.22 -48.70
N SER A 213 41.58 -9.13 -49.68
CA SER A 213 40.41 -9.96 -49.93
C SER A 213 40.78 -11.44 -50.01
N LEU A 214 40.10 -12.28 -49.23
CA LEU A 214 40.12 -13.74 -49.31
C LEU A 214 38.71 -14.24 -49.64
N ASN A 215 38.55 -14.98 -50.74
CA ASN A 215 37.31 -15.65 -51.12
C ASN A 215 37.58 -17.15 -51.36
N LEU A 216 37.04 -18.00 -50.48
CA LEU A 216 37.41 -19.41 -50.36
C LEU A 216 36.18 -20.31 -50.11
N ARG A 217 36.35 -21.64 -50.20
CA ARG A 217 35.32 -22.56 -49.70
C ARG A 217 35.43 -22.74 -48.19
N ARG A 218 36.63 -22.98 -47.67
CA ARG A 218 36.92 -23.08 -46.23
C ARG A 218 38.24 -22.39 -45.97
N LEU A 219 38.35 -21.81 -44.78
CA LEU A 219 39.62 -21.31 -44.25
C LEU A 219 39.81 -21.85 -42.83
N GLU A 220 41.00 -22.37 -42.57
CA GLU A 220 41.46 -22.76 -41.24
C GLU A 220 42.80 -22.09 -40.92
N VAL A 221 42.83 -21.31 -39.84
CA VAL A 221 44.06 -20.72 -39.28
C VAL A 221 44.32 -21.37 -37.92
N LEU A 222 45.51 -21.94 -37.70
CA LEU A 222 45.81 -22.81 -36.56
C LEU A 222 46.61 -22.12 -35.43
N GLY A 223 46.95 -20.84 -35.59
CA GLY A 223 47.69 -20.07 -34.59
C GLY A 223 48.28 -18.77 -35.13
N GLY A 224 49.11 -18.11 -34.33
CA GLY A 224 49.69 -16.80 -34.65
C GLY A 224 48.71 -15.65 -34.44
N ASP A 225 48.98 -14.51 -35.08
CA ASP A 225 48.07 -13.36 -35.08
C ASP A 225 47.28 -13.29 -36.39
N ILE A 226 46.05 -12.80 -36.31
CA ILE A 226 45.19 -12.55 -37.46
C ILE A 226 44.88 -11.05 -37.51
N ALA A 227 45.35 -10.37 -38.56
CA ALA A 227 45.07 -8.98 -38.84
C ALA A 227 44.19 -8.87 -40.09
N ASN A 228 43.01 -8.26 -39.96
CA ASN A 228 42.04 -8.08 -41.03
C ASN A 228 41.45 -6.66 -41.02
N ARG A 229 42.27 -5.64 -40.75
CA ARG A 229 41.77 -4.27 -40.65
C ARG A 229 41.35 -3.74 -42.02
N GLY A 230 40.09 -3.32 -42.15
CA GLY A 230 39.52 -2.91 -43.45
C GLY A 230 39.56 -4.00 -44.53
N GLY A 231 39.85 -5.25 -44.15
CA GLY A 231 39.98 -6.39 -45.05
C GLY A 231 38.73 -7.26 -45.07
N ARG A 232 38.64 -8.16 -46.05
CA ARG A 232 37.54 -9.11 -46.21
C ARG A 232 38.05 -10.54 -46.22
N VAL A 233 37.47 -11.39 -45.39
CA VAL A 233 37.59 -12.84 -45.43
C VAL A 233 36.21 -13.44 -45.59
N SER A 234 35.93 -14.05 -46.73
CA SER A 234 34.64 -14.66 -47.04
C SER A 234 34.81 -16.11 -47.42
N THR A 235 34.06 -16.99 -46.76
CA THR A 235 34.03 -18.43 -47.05
C THR A 235 32.62 -18.88 -47.41
N SER A 236 32.46 -19.71 -48.44
CA SER A 236 31.14 -20.31 -48.76
C SER A 236 30.76 -21.47 -47.82
N GLY A 237 31.73 -22.05 -47.14
CA GLY A 237 31.57 -23.10 -46.13
C GLY A 237 31.98 -22.61 -44.74
N ALA A 238 32.76 -23.43 -44.01
CA ALA A 238 33.15 -23.12 -42.64
C ALA A 238 34.39 -22.19 -42.56
N LEU A 239 34.45 -21.40 -41.50
CA LEU A 239 35.59 -20.55 -41.15
C LEU A 239 36.06 -20.91 -39.75
N ARG A 240 37.30 -21.38 -39.59
CA ARG A 240 37.89 -21.76 -38.30
C ARG A 240 39.16 -20.96 -38.06
N LEU A 241 39.18 -20.15 -37.01
CA LEU A 241 40.29 -19.24 -36.71
C LEU A 241 40.78 -19.50 -35.29
N GLN A 242 42.04 -19.92 -35.17
CA GLN A 242 42.76 -20.01 -33.90
C GLN A 242 43.90 -18.97 -33.93
N ALA A 243 43.93 -18.08 -32.94
CA ALA A 243 44.90 -16.99 -32.91
C ALA A 243 45.26 -16.54 -31.49
N ALA A 244 46.39 -15.87 -31.30
CA ALA A 244 46.66 -15.13 -30.06
C ALA A 244 45.85 -13.83 -30.06
N THR A 245 45.94 -13.05 -31.14
CA THR A 245 45.11 -11.87 -31.38
C THR A 245 44.38 -11.96 -32.71
N LEU A 246 43.12 -11.53 -32.74
CA LEU A 246 42.32 -11.37 -33.94
C LEU A 246 41.85 -9.92 -34.01
N ASP A 247 42.42 -9.13 -34.91
CA ASP A 247 42.08 -7.73 -35.18
C ASP A 247 41.23 -7.64 -36.46
N ASN A 248 39.92 -7.51 -36.30
CA ASN A 248 38.93 -7.34 -37.36
C ASN A 248 38.32 -5.93 -37.37
N ARG A 249 39.07 -4.91 -36.91
CA ARG A 249 38.54 -3.54 -36.89
C ARG A 249 38.26 -3.03 -38.29
N ASP A 250 37.07 -2.45 -38.49
CA ASP A 250 36.57 -2.01 -39.79
C ASP A 250 36.56 -3.13 -40.87
N GLY A 251 36.75 -4.40 -40.48
CA GLY A 251 36.92 -5.54 -41.36
C GLY A 251 35.69 -6.44 -41.42
N GLU A 252 35.73 -7.41 -42.33
CA GLU A 252 34.66 -8.38 -42.57
C GLU A 252 35.17 -9.83 -42.47
N LEU A 253 34.58 -10.63 -41.59
CA LEU A 253 34.70 -12.09 -41.53
C LEU A 253 33.34 -12.72 -41.78
N THR A 254 33.14 -13.36 -42.93
CA THR A 254 31.88 -14.01 -43.31
C THR A 254 32.02 -15.49 -43.65
N ALA A 255 31.04 -16.29 -43.22
CA ALA A 255 30.97 -17.73 -43.53
C ALA A 255 29.58 -18.17 -43.99
N GLY A 256 29.52 -18.95 -45.07
CA GLY A 256 28.30 -19.59 -45.56
C GLY A 256 27.87 -20.81 -44.73
N GLY A 257 28.78 -21.38 -43.94
CA GLY A 257 28.55 -22.44 -42.95
C GLY A 257 28.73 -21.94 -41.52
N ALA A 258 29.32 -22.77 -40.65
CA ALA A 258 29.64 -22.39 -39.26
C ALA A 258 30.95 -21.59 -39.18
N LEU A 259 31.01 -20.65 -38.23
CA LEU A 259 32.18 -19.84 -37.93
C LEU A 259 32.63 -20.12 -36.49
N VAL A 260 33.90 -20.49 -36.33
CA VAL A 260 34.51 -20.77 -35.02
C VAL A 260 35.75 -19.92 -34.85
N ILE A 261 35.80 -19.13 -33.79
CA ILE A 261 36.97 -18.35 -33.38
C ILE A 261 37.43 -18.85 -32.01
N SER A 262 38.71 -19.16 -31.89
CA SER A 262 39.41 -19.36 -30.62
C SER A 262 40.54 -18.37 -30.54
N SER A 263 40.48 -17.40 -29.62
CA SER A 263 41.52 -16.37 -29.53
C SER A 263 41.90 -15.96 -28.10
N GLY A 264 43.05 -15.32 -27.92
CA GLY A 264 43.32 -14.58 -26.69
C GLY A 264 42.50 -13.30 -26.65
N GLN A 265 42.66 -12.46 -27.68
CA GLN A 265 41.88 -11.24 -27.85
C GLN A 265 41.17 -11.23 -29.21
N LEU A 266 39.90 -10.85 -29.21
CA LEU A 266 39.11 -10.53 -30.40
C LEU A 266 38.77 -9.03 -30.40
N GLN A 267 39.21 -8.30 -31.41
CA GLN A 267 38.86 -6.90 -31.65
C GLN A 267 37.98 -6.81 -32.91
N ASN A 268 36.70 -6.55 -32.74
CA ASN A 268 35.71 -6.37 -33.79
C ASN A 268 35.10 -4.96 -33.76
N VAL A 269 35.90 -3.95 -33.41
CA VAL A 269 35.41 -2.56 -33.32
C VAL A 269 35.03 -2.07 -34.72
N SER A 270 33.79 -1.60 -34.88
CA SER A 270 33.20 -1.22 -36.18
C SER A 270 33.28 -2.31 -37.27
N GLY A 271 33.57 -3.56 -36.89
CA GLY A 271 33.75 -4.69 -37.80
C GLY A 271 32.53 -5.59 -37.89
N LEU A 272 32.57 -6.53 -38.84
CA LEU A 272 31.55 -7.56 -39.03
C LEU A 272 32.14 -8.95 -38.86
N VAL A 273 31.56 -9.75 -37.97
CA VAL A 273 31.74 -11.21 -37.88
C VAL A 273 30.38 -11.86 -38.05
N ALA A 274 30.14 -12.56 -39.16
CA ALA A 274 28.85 -13.16 -39.41
C ALA A 274 28.92 -14.52 -40.09
N ALA A 275 27.95 -15.39 -39.78
CA ALA A 275 27.82 -16.67 -40.45
C ALA A 275 26.37 -17.03 -40.73
N ASN A 276 26.14 -17.75 -41.83
CA ASN A 276 24.83 -18.33 -42.12
C ASN A 276 24.47 -19.46 -41.14
N GLY A 277 25.46 -20.21 -40.66
CA GLY A 277 25.30 -21.23 -39.61
C GLY A 277 25.67 -20.70 -38.22
N ALA A 278 25.91 -21.61 -37.29
CA ALA A 278 26.29 -21.26 -35.92
C ALA A 278 27.60 -20.46 -35.86
N VAL A 279 27.63 -19.45 -34.99
CA VAL A 279 28.82 -18.69 -34.64
C VAL A 279 29.25 -19.06 -33.24
N ARG A 280 30.49 -19.55 -33.08
CA ARG A 280 31.09 -19.86 -31.79
C ARG A 280 32.38 -19.07 -31.60
N ILE A 281 32.49 -18.36 -30.49
CA ILE A 281 33.67 -17.58 -30.12
C ILE A 281 34.10 -18.00 -28.71
N ASP A 282 35.29 -18.55 -28.57
CA ASP A 282 35.94 -18.80 -27.28
C ASP A 282 37.16 -17.88 -27.19
N ALA A 283 37.10 -16.82 -26.38
CA ALA A 283 38.17 -15.83 -26.26
C ALA A 283 38.59 -15.55 -24.81
N SER A 284 39.75 -14.94 -24.55
CA SER A 284 40.00 -14.36 -23.21
C SER A 284 39.27 -13.02 -23.06
N LEU A 285 39.32 -12.18 -24.11
CA LEU A 285 38.63 -10.90 -24.20
C LEU A 285 38.02 -10.73 -25.59
N ALA A 286 36.84 -10.14 -25.67
CA ALA A 286 36.20 -9.79 -26.93
C ALA A 286 35.64 -8.37 -26.87
N ASP A 287 35.99 -7.55 -27.85
CA ASP A 287 35.53 -6.18 -28.01
C ASP A 287 34.75 -6.06 -29.33
N ASN A 288 33.45 -5.82 -29.22
CA ASN A 288 32.52 -5.61 -30.32
C ASN A 288 31.97 -4.18 -30.33
N THR A 289 32.74 -3.20 -29.84
CA THR A 289 32.30 -1.80 -29.76
C THR A 289 31.92 -1.26 -31.14
N GLY A 290 30.67 -0.83 -31.34
CA GLY A 290 30.17 -0.38 -32.64
C GLY A 290 30.17 -1.44 -33.76
N GLY A 291 30.53 -2.69 -33.44
CA GLY A 291 30.63 -3.80 -34.39
C GLY A 291 29.38 -4.69 -34.42
N THR A 292 29.39 -5.69 -35.29
CA THR A 292 28.32 -6.71 -35.38
C THR A 292 28.90 -8.12 -35.32
N ILE A 293 28.34 -8.95 -34.44
CA ILE A 293 28.55 -10.41 -34.41
C ILE A 293 27.19 -11.09 -34.59
N ALA A 294 27.03 -11.88 -35.66
CA ALA A 294 25.72 -12.40 -36.05
C ALA A 294 25.70 -13.86 -36.54
N SER A 295 24.70 -14.63 -36.11
CA SER A 295 24.31 -15.88 -36.76
C SER A 295 22.97 -15.72 -37.46
N VAL A 296 22.92 -15.95 -38.78
CA VAL A 296 21.74 -15.63 -39.60
C VAL A 296 20.63 -16.67 -39.47
N LYS A 297 20.96 -17.95 -39.25
CA LYS A 297 19.96 -19.05 -39.23
C LYS A 297 20.04 -19.95 -38.01
N ASP A 298 21.02 -19.75 -37.14
CA ASP A 298 21.34 -20.66 -36.04
C ASP A 298 21.74 -19.84 -34.81
N ARG A 299 22.38 -20.47 -33.82
CA ARG A 299 22.79 -19.86 -32.56
C ARG A 299 24.09 -19.06 -32.64
N LEU A 300 24.17 -18.06 -31.78
CA LEU A 300 25.41 -17.35 -31.42
C LEU A 300 25.85 -17.81 -30.02
N ASP A 301 27.08 -18.26 -29.89
CA ASP A 301 27.68 -18.71 -28.63
C ASP A 301 29.03 -18.01 -28.41
N ILE A 302 29.11 -17.12 -27.42
CA ILE A 302 30.33 -16.39 -27.07
C ILE A 302 30.71 -16.71 -25.63
N ARG A 303 31.90 -17.25 -25.44
CA ARG A 303 32.50 -17.48 -24.12
C ARG A 303 33.77 -16.67 -23.98
N THR A 304 33.85 -15.84 -22.95
CA THR A 304 35.06 -15.10 -22.60
C THR A 304 35.52 -15.39 -21.17
N ALA A 305 36.83 -15.50 -20.96
CA ALA A 305 37.39 -15.61 -19.61
C ALA A 305 37.35 -14.26 -18.84
N GLY A 306 37.34 -13.14 -19.56
CA GLY A 306 37.33 -11.78 -19.05
C GLY A 306 36.12 -10.97 -19.52
N ALA A 307 36.36 -9.77 -20.03
CA ALA A 307 35.32 -8.89 -20.55
C ALA A 307 34.83 -9.30 -21.95
N LEU A 308 33.52 -9.25 -22.14
CA LEU A 308 32.85 -9.12 -23.43
C LEU A 308 32.26 -7.70 -23.49
N VAL A 309 32.80 -6.86 -24.37
CA VAL A 309 32.33 -5.47 -24.57
C VAL A 309 31.47 -5.43 -25.83
N ASN A 310 30.21 -5.02 -25.69
CA ASN A 310 29.26 -4.83 -26.78
C ASN A 310 28.68 -3.40 -26.79
N ASP A 311 29.46 -2.42 -26.33
CA ASP A 311 29.00 -1.05 -26.22
C ASP A 311 28.74 -0.46 -27.61
N ALA A 312 27.55 0.11 -27.83
CA ALA A 312 27.04 0.52 -29.14
C ALA A 312 27.11 -0.56 -30.25
N GLY A 313 27.33 -1.83 -29.88
CA GLY A 313 27.49 -2.96 -30.80
C GLY A 313 26.25 -3.84 -30.89
N HIS A 314 26.29 -4.80 -31.81
CA HIS A 314 25.19 -5.74 -32.07
C HIS A 314 25.65 -7.20 -31.93
N LEU A 315 25.00 -7.94 -31.02
CA LEU A 315 25.06 -9.40 -30.94
C LEU A 315 23.69 -9.96 -31.30
N GLN A 316 23.59 -10.73 -32.38
CA GLN A 316 22.28 -11.21 -32.86
C GLN A 316 22.28 -12.64 -33.40
N ALA A 317 21.18 -13.35 -33.18
CA ALA A 317 20.97 -14.69 -33.71
C ALA A 317 19.51 -14.96 -34.11
N ALA A 318 19.31 -15.76 -35.16
CA ALA A 318 18.00 -16.36 -35.42
C ALA A 318 17.69 -17.51 -34.44
N GLY A 319 18.71 -18.22 -33.97
CA GLY A 319 18.59 -19.14 -32.85
C GLY A 319 18.72 -18.43 -31.50
N ASP A 320 19.32 -19.12 -30.53
CA ASP A 320 19.65 -18.54 -29.24
C ASP A 320 20.91 -17.66 -29.30
N VAL A 321 20.96 -16.62 -28.48
CA VAL A 321 22.21 -15.95 -28.11
C VAL A 321 22.62 -16.46 -26.72
N VAL A 322 23.78 -17.10 -26.65
CA VAL A 322 24.35 -17.62 -25.39
C VAL A 322 25.68 -16.95 -25.11
N LEU A 323 25.76 -16.23 -23.99
CA LEU A 323 26.93 -15.47 -23.58
C LEU A 323 27.41 -15.98 -22.22
N ALA A 324 28.70 -16.28 -22.11
CA ALA A 324 29.35 -16.53 -20.83
C ALA A 324 30.59 -15.64 -20.70
N SER A 325 30.68 -14.79 -19.68
CA SER A 325 31.81 -13.88 -19.49
C SER A 325 32.11 -13.60 -18.02
N ALA A 326 33.29 -13.06 -17.69
CA ALA A 326 33.48 -12.51 -16.34
C ALA A 326 32.72 -11.20 -16.18
N GLN A 327 32.78 -10.32 -17.18
CA GLN A 327 32.04 -9.06 -17.24
C GLN A 327 31.42 -8.90 -18.63
N LEU A 328 30.17 -8.45 -18.68
CA LEU A 328 29.49 -8.11 -19.93
C LEU A 328 29.14 -6.61 -19.91
N GLY A 329 29.62 -5.87 -20.91
CA GLY A 329 29.20 -4.50 -21.19
C GLY A 329 28.30 -4.46 -22.41
N ASN A 330 27.16 -3.78 -22.33
CA ASN A 330 26.21 -3.56 -23.41
C ASN A 330 25.70 -2.11 -23.40
N ALA A 331 26.55 -1.14 -23.07
CA ALA A 331 26.13 0.25 -22.96
C ALA A 331 25.71 0.80 -24.33
N GLY A 332 24.42 1.16 -24.49
CA GLY A 332 23.86 1.57 -25.79
C GLY A 332 23.91 0.49 -26.88
N GLY A 333 24.27 -0.75 -26.56
CA GLY A 333 24.35 -1.88 -27.48
C GLY A 333 23.05 -2.69 -27.54
N SER A 334 23.00 -3.67 -28.45
CA SER A 334 21.86 -4.59 -28.59
C SER A 334 22.29 -6.05 -28.55
N ILE A 335 21.56 -6.85 -27.76
CA ILE A 335 21.65 -8.32 -27.72
C ILE A 335 20.27 -8.87 -28.10
N ALA A 336 20.16 -9.55 -29.25
CA ALA A 336 18.87 -9.95 -29.81
C ALA A 336 18.83 -11.42 -30.28
N ALA A 337 17.76 -12.14 -29.93
CA ALA A 337 17.54 -13.52 -30.38
C ALA A 337 16.09 -13.74 -30.85
N GLN A 338 15.87 -14.58 -31.87
CA GLN A 338 14.51 -15.01 -32.23
C GLN A 338 14.03 -16.22 -31.42
N SER A 339 14.93 -16.94 -30.74
CA SER A 339 14.58 -18.04 -29.83
C SER A 339 14.71 -17.60 -28.36
N GLY A 340 15.92 -17.56 -27.79
CA GLY A 340 16.13 -17.09 -26.42
C GLY A 340 17.48 -16.42 -26.21
N VAL A 341 17.61 -15.67 -25.11
CA VAL A 341 18.88 -15.10 -24.66
C VAL A 341 19.26 -15.74 -23.33
N ASN A 342 20.47 -16.29 -23.24
CA ASN A 342 21.03 -16.84 -22.00
C ASN A 342 22.38 -16.18 -21.70
N ILE A 343 22.48 -15.49 -20.57
CA ILE A 343 23.69 -14.78 -20.14
C ILE A 343 24.12 -15.33 -18.78
N ALA A 344 25.34 -15.84 -18.71
CA ALA A 344 26.02 -16.19 -17.46
C ALA A 344 27.24 -15.27 -17.29
N ALA A 345 27.21 -14.41 -16.28
CA ALA A 345 28.34 -13.51 -16.00
C ALA A 345 28.66 -13.37 -14.51
N SER A 346 29.72 -12.66 -14.16
CA SER A 346 29.93 -12.18 -12.77
C SER A 346 29.50 -10.72 -12.59
N GLY A 347 29.10 -10.05 -13.67
CA GLY A 347 28.58 -8.69 -13.69
C GLY A 347 28.11 -8.34 -15.10
N PHE A 348 26.99 -7.63 -15.19
CA PHE A 348 26.40 -7.24 -16.47
C PHE A 348 25.91 -5.79 -16.41
N GLY A 349 26.49 -4.93 -17.24
CA GLY A 349 26.03 -3.56 -17.47
C GLY A 349 25.26 -3.45 -18.78
N ASN A 350 23.98 -3.12 -18.71
CA ASN A 350 23.05 -2.89 -19.81
C ASN A 350 22.57 -1.42 -19.87
N ARG A 351 23.42 -0.48 -19.44
CA ARG A 351 23.02 0.94 -19.31
C ARG A 351 22.66 1.55 -20.66
N GLY A 352 21.41 2.00 -20.82
CA GLY A 352 20.89 2.49 -22.10
C GLY A 352 20.92 1.44 -23.24
N GLY A 353 21.25 0.19 -22.93
CA GLY A 353 21.34 -0.92 -23.88
C GLY A 353 20.03 -1.71 -23.95
N GLN A 354 19.97 -2.65 -24.89
CA GLN A 354 18.81 -3.49 -25.11
C GLN A 354 19.17 -4.98 -25.12
N VAL A 355 18.38 -5.77 -24.41
CA VAL A 355 18.35 -7.23 -24.48
C VAL A 355 16.95 -7.66 -24.88
N GLN A 356 16.80 -8.37 -26.01
CA GLN A 356 15.50 -8.72 -26.55
C GLN A 356 15.45 -10.17 -27.06
N ALA A 357 14.39 -10.90 -26.72
CA ALA A 357 14.12 -12.22 -27.27
C ALA A 357 12.63 -12.39 -27.63
N LEU A 358 12.33 -13.15 -28.70
CA LEU A 358 10.95 -13.61 -28.96
C LEU A 358 10.55 -14.83 -28.10
N GLY A 359 11.47 -15.38 -27.33
CA GLY A 359 11.19 -16.36 -26.28
C GLY A 359 11.70 -15.88 -24.93
N GLU A 360 12.36 -16.77 -24.19
CA GLU A 360 12.84 -16.49 -22.83
C GLU A 360 14.13 -15.67 -22.82
N VAL A 361 14.25 -14.78 -21.82
CA VAL A 361 15.51 -14.15 -21.43
C VAL A 361 15.92 -14.66 -20.05
N ALA A 362 17.04 -15.37 -19.97
CA ALA A 362 17.62 -15.86 -18.73
C ALA A 362 18.98 -15.20 -18.48
N ILE A 363 19.15 -14.55 -17.32
CA ILE A 363 20.38 -13.87 -16.95
C ILE A 363 20.75 -14.27 -15.52
N ASP A 364 21.95 -14.82 -15.36
CA ASP A 364 22.53 -15.13 -14.05
C ASP A 364 23.88 -14.41 -13.91
N VAL A 365 23.95 -13.48 -12.96
CA VAL A 365 25.20 -12.78 -12.59
C VAL A 365 25.75 -13.25 -11.23
N GLY A 366 25.19 -14.32 -10.66
CA GLY A 366 25.59 -14.85 -9.36
C GLY A 366 25.48 -13.80 -8.24
N ALA A 367 26.57 -13.54 -7.52
CA ALA A 367 26.64 -12.51 -6.49
C ALA A 367 26.95 -11.10 -7.04
N GLY A 368 27.07 -10.95 -8.36
CA GLY A 368 27.41 -9.72 -9.05
C GLY A 368 26.28 -8.70 -9.14
N VAL A 369 26.53 -7.65 -9.92
CA VAL A 369 25.57 -6.59 -10.21
C VAL A 369 25.03 -6.75 -11.64
N LEU A 370 23.71 -6.66 -11.77
CA LEU A 370 23.01 -6.47 -13.04
C LEU A 370 22.51 -5.02 -13.06
N ASP A 371 23.15 -4.17 -13.87
CA ASP A 371 22.83 -2.75 -14.03
C ASP A 371 22.04 -2.53 -15.33
N ASN A 372 20.72 -2.33 -15.21
CA ASN A 372 19.80 -2.02 -16.30
C ASN A 372 19.37 -0.53 -16.29
N ASP A 373 20.19 0.37 -15.75
CA ASP A 373 19.86 1.79 -15.69
C ASP A 373 19.58 2.38 -17.10
N ALA A 374 18.42 3.02 -17.26
CA ALA A 374 17.91 3.52 -18.54
C ALA A 374 17.87 2.50 -19.70
N GLY A 375 18.04 1.20 -19.41
CA GLY A 375 18.11 0.10 -20.38
C GLY A 375 16.80 -0.67 -20.52
N LEU A 376 16.81 -1.66 -21.42
CA LEU A 376 15.71 -2.59 -21.67
C LEU A 376 16.17 -4.04 -21.58
N ILE A 377 15.42 -4.85 -20.86
CA ILE A 377 15.46 -6.31 -20.91
C ILE A 377 14.05 -6.80 -21.20
N ARG A 378 13.82 -7.39 -22.38
CA ARG A 378 12.49 -7.83 -22.82
C ARG A 378 12.50 -9.25 -23.39
N GLY A 379 11.65 -10.12 -22.88
CA GLY A 379 11.32 -11.40 -23.51
C GLY A 379 9.86 -11.40 -23.93
N ALA A 380 9.51 -11.95 -25.10
CA ALA A 380 8.10 -12.26 -25.36
C ALA A 380 7.62 -13.49 -24.56
N GLY A 381 8.56 -14.30 -24.04
CA GLY A 381 8.31 -15.29 -23.00
C GLY A 381 8.67 -14.77 -21.61
N ALA A 382 9.05 -15.70 -20.72
CA ALA A 382 9.48 -15.34 -19.36
C ALA A 382 10.82 -14.59 -19.36
N VAL A 383 11.02 -13.71 -18.38
CA VAL A 383 12.33 -13.12 -18.05
C VAL A 383 12.74 -13.59 -16.66
N ARG A 384 13.86 -14.29 -16.58
CA ARG A 384 14.42 -14.85 -15.34
C ARG A 384 15.76 -14.22 -15.02
N LEU A 385 15.85 -13.51 -13.91
CA LEU A 385 17.05 -12.77 -13.51
C LEU A 385 17.54 -13.26 -12.14
N SER A 386 18.84 -13.55 -12.02
CA SER A 386 19.52 -13.91 -10.77
C SER A 386 20.74 -13.01 -10.58
N ALA A 387 20.82 -12.30 -9.45
CA ALA A 387 21.91 -11.36 -9.17
C ALA A 387 22.21 -11.20 -7.66
N GLY A 388 23.37 -10.64 -7.30
CA GLY A 388 23.59 -10.11 -5.95
C GLY A 388 22.82 -8.81 -5.76
N THR A 389 22.92 -7.91 -6.73
CA THR A 389 22.14 -6.68 -6.82
C THR A 389 21.57 -6.50 -8.22
N LEU A 390 20.27 -6.25 -8.31
CA LEU A 390 19.56 -5.87 -9.52
C LEU A 390 19.26 -4.36 -9.46
N LEU A 391 19.81 -3.58 -10.39
CA LEU A 391 19.49 -2.16 -10.56
C LEU A 391 18.65 -1.99 -11.82
N ASN A 392 17.41 -1.59 -11.67
CA ASN A 392 16.49 -1.26 -12.75
C ASN A 392 15.97 0.16 -12.53
N THR A 393 16.86 1.14 -12.67
CA THR A 393 16.60 2.55 -12.35
C THR A 393 16.43 3.40 -13.60
N HIS A 394 15.62 4.46 -13.52
CA HIS A 394 15.37 5.38 -14.64
C HIS A 394 14.85 4.69 -15.92
N THR A 395 13.97 3.68 -15.76
CA THR A 395 13.50 2.86 -16.88
C THR A 395 12.00 3.00 -17.16
N LEU A 396 11.39 4.12 -16.77
CA LEU A 396 9.96 4.38 -17.01
C LEU A 396 9.64 4.83 -18.45
N GLY A 397 10.66 5.20 -19.24
CA GLY A 397 10.48 5.68 -20.61
C GLY A 397 10.09 4.57 -21.61
N ALA A 398 9.84 4.99 -22.85
CA ALA A 398 9.53 4.06 -23.93
C ALA A 398 10.73 3.16 -24.23
N GLN A 399 10.48 1.85 -24.42
CA GLN A 399 11.52 0.85 -24.63
C GLN A 399 12.57 0.83 -23.52
N GLN A 400 12.11 0.95 -22.27
CA GLN A 400 12.94 0.79 -21.08
C GLN A 400 12.22 -0.08 -20.05
N GLY A 401 13.01 -0.73 -19.21
CA GLY A 401 12.56 -1.53 -18.07
C GLY A 401 12.85 -3.00 -18.24
N ILE A 402 12.19 -3.80 -17.41
CA ILE A 402 12.23 -5.25 -17.50
C ILE A 402 10.81 -5.72 -17.80
N GLU A 403 10.64 -6.40 -18.94
CA GLU A 403 9.32 -6.71 -19.50
C GLU A 403 9.25 -8.16 -20.01
N GLY A 404 8.14 -8.85 -19.77
CA GLY A 404 7.87 -10.11 -20.45
C GLY A 404 6.52 -10.73 -20.13
N ASP A 405 6.28 -11.95 -20.58
CA ASP A 405 5.05 -12.68 -20.25
C ASP A 405 4.97 -12.93 -18.74
N ALA A 406 6.08 -13.34 -18.14
CA ALA A 406 6.26 -13.48 -16.70
C ALA A 406 7.65 -13.00 -16.27
N LEU A 407 7.75 -12.40 -15.09
CA LEU A 407 9.00 -11.94 -14.49
C LEU A 407 9.32 -12.75 -13.23
N ALA A 408 10.50 -13.37 -13.18
CA ALA A 408 11.02 -14.04 -11.99
C ALA A 408 12.41 -13.50 -11.63
N LEU A 409 12.47 -12.65 -10.61
CA LEU A 409 13.66 -11.87 -10.25
C LEU A 409 14.13 -12.30 -8.86
N ARG A 410 15.35 -12.80 -8.76
CA ARG A 410 15.98 -13.21 -7.49
C ARG A 410 17.25 -12.41 -7.27
N ALA A 411 17.31 -11.63 -6.18
CA ALA A 411 18.55 -10.96 -5.82
C ALA A 411 18.71 -10.69 -4.33
N GLY A 412 19.92 -10.35 -3.86
CA GLY A 412 20.13 -9.86 -2.49
C GLY A 412 19.51 -8.47 -2.26
N ARG A 413 19.50 -7.64 -3.30
CA ARG A 413 18.82 -6.34 -3.37
C ARG A 413 18.20 -6.16 -4.75
N ILE A 414 16.97 -5.65 -4.80
CA ILE A 414 16.29 -5.25 -6.04
C ILE A 414 15.95 -3.76 -5.92
N ALA A 415 16.50 -2.93 -6.80
CA ALA A 415 16.19 -1.51 -6.90
C ALA A 415 15.44 -1.25 -8.21
N ASN A 416 14.16 -0.89 -8.11
CA ASN A 416 13.28 -0.49 -9.19
C ASN A 416 12.91 1.01 -9.07
N ASP A 417 13.82 1.81 -8.54
CA ASP A 417 13.58 3.22 -8.24
C ASP A 417 13.50 4.04 -9.54
N ALA A 418 12.41 4.79 -9.73
CA ALA A 418 12.04 5.37 -11.03
C ALA A 418 12.12 4.35 -12.20
N GLY A 419 11.92 3.07 -11.88
CA GLY A 419 12.05 1.93 -12.77
C GLY A 419 10.71 1.32 -13.15
N ALA A 420 10.75 0.34 -14.05
CA ALA A 420 9.57 -0.40 -14.48
C ALA A 420 9.84 -1.90 -14.58
N LEU A 421 9.02 -2.68 -13.87
CA LEU A 421 8.89 -4.12 -13.99
C LEU A 421 7.46 -4.41 -14.48
N ARG A 422 7.31 -5.01 -15.67
CA ARG A 422 6.01 -5.27 -16.28
C ARG A 422 5.89 -6.72 -16.75
N ALA A 423 4.84 -7.40 -16.32
CA ALA A 423 4.48 -8.72 -16.81
C ALA A 423 3.04 -8.77 -17.31
N ASP A 424 2.80 -9.50 -18.40
CA ASP A 424 1.44 -9.81 -18.86
C ASP A 424 0.73 -10.78 -17.90
N THR A 425 1.47 -11.67 -17.25
CA THR A 425 0.94 -12.60 -16.25
C THR A 425 1.46 -12.26 -14.86
N ASP A 426 2.64 -12.75 -14.47
CA ASP A 426 3.10 -12.69 -13.09
C ASP A 426 4.40 -11.93 -12.93
N VAL A 427 4.51 -11.18 -11.84
CA VAL A 427 5.78 -10.65 -11.35
C VAL A 427 6.10 -11.33 -10.02
N TRP A 428 7.20 -12.06 -9.96
CA TRP A 428 7.72 -12.63 -8.72
C TRP A 428 9.09 -12.02 -8.39
N LEU A 429 9.16 -11.31 -7.28
CA LEU A 429 10.37 -10.72 -6.73
C LEU A 429 10.75 -11.48 -5.46
N ALA A 430 11.95 -12.04 -5.43
CA ALA A 430 12.50 -12.72 -4.28
C ALA A 430 13.80 -12.03 -3.85
N SER A 431 13.78 -11.41 -2.67
CA SER A 431 14.93 -10.71 -2.10
C SER A 431 15.15 -11.02 -0.63
N THR A 432 16.37 -11.39 -0.28
CA THR A 432 16.76 -11.55 1.14
C THR A 432 16.94 -10.20 1.85
N GLY A 433 17.04 -9.11 1.08
CA GLY A 433 17.30 -7.75 1.56
C GLY A 433 16.18 -6.78 1.22
N LEU A 434 16.53 -5.64 0.63
CA LEU A 434 15.57 -4.60 0.24
C LEU A 434 15.02 -4.86 -1.18
N VAL A 435 13.73 -4.68 -1.34
CA VAL A 435 13.09 -4.36 -2.63
C VAL A 435 12.64 -2.90 -2.56
N SER A 436 13.20 -2.05 -3.43
CA SER A 436 12.89 -0.63 -3.52
C SER A 436 12.12 -0.37 -4.81
N ASN A 437 10.97 0.29 -4.70
CA ASN A 437 10.12 0.70 -5.82
C ASN A 437 9.82 2.20 -5.73
N ASP A 438 10.78 3.02 -5.28
CA ASP A 438 10.52 4.42 -5.00
C ASP A 438 10.35 5.18 -6.32
N GLY A 439 9.19 5.80 -6.52
CA GLY A 439 8.78 6.39 -7.80
C GLY A 439 8.68 5.39 -8.96
N GLY A 440 8.75 4.08 -8.68
CA GLY A 440 8.78 3.00 -9.67
C GLY A 440 7.41 2.38 -9.95
N LEU A 441 7.36 1.53 -10.97
CA LEU A 441 6.20 0.73 -11.34
C LEU A 441 6.52 -0.77 -11.26
N ILE A 442 5.69 -1.50 -10.53
CA ILE A 442 5.60 -2.96 -10.59
C ILE A 442 4.18 -3.31 -11.06
N SER A 443 4.06 -3.92 -12.24
CA SER A 443 2.78 -4.22 -12.88
C SER A 443 2.71 -5.68 -13.32
N ALA A 444 1.67 -6.39 -12.92
CA ALA A 444 1.39 -7.76 -13.34
C ALA A 444 -0.06 -7.89 -13.85
N GLY A 445 -0.29 -8.52 -15.01
CA GLY A 445 -1.66 -8.73 -15.48
C GLY A 445 -2.46 -9.74 -14.64
N ARG A 446 -1.79 -10.62 -13.90
CA ARG A 446 -2.39 -11.63 -13.01
C ARG A 446 -1.94 -11.46 -11.55
N ALA A 447 -0.71 -11.84 -11.20
CA ALA A 447 -0.26 -11.81 -9.81
C ALA A 447 1.09 -11.09 -9.61
N GLY A 448 1.13 -10.15 -8.68
CA GLY A 448 2.34 -9.48 -8.21
C GLY A 448 2.73 -10.02 -6.84
N LEU A 449 3.86 -10.72 -6.77
CA LEU A 449 4.33 -11.45 -5.61
C LEU A 449 5.69 -10.89 -5.17
N VAL A 450 5.74 -10.24 -4.02
CA VAL A 450 6.98 -9.69 -3.46
C VAL A 450 7.31 -10.41 -2.16
N ASP A 451 8.45 -11.09 -2.13
CA ASP A 451 9.05 -11.67 -0.93
C ASP A 451 10.36 -10.94 -0.64
N ALA A 452 10.41 -10.18 0.46
CA ALA A 452 11.49 -9.25 0.73
C ALA A 452 11.88 -9.19 2.22
N GLY A 453 13.16 -9.00 2.52
CA GLY A 453 13.59 -8.61 3.87
C GLY A 453 13.03 -7.25 4.31
N ALA A 454 12.88 -6.31 3.37
CA ALA A 454 12.18 -5.03 3.55
C ALA A 454 11.64 -4.54 2.21
N PHE A 455 10.54 -3.79 2.23
CA PHE A 455 9.92 -3.22 1.04
C PHE A 455 9.71 -1.70 1.18
N SER A 456 10.16 -0.93 0.18
CA SER A 456 9.95 0.52 0.06
C SER A 456 9.19 0.82 -1.23
N ASN A 457 8.19 1.70 -1.13
CA ASN A 457 7.34 2.10 -2.25
C ASN A 457 6.98 3.59 -2.14
N THR A 458 7.95 4.45 -1.87
CA THR A 458 7.73 5.90 -1.73
C THR A 458 7.39 6.50 -3.09
N GLY A 459 6.21 7.07 -3.28
CA GLY A 459 5.71 7.58 -4.57
C GLY A 459 5.57 6.53 -5.68
N GLY A 460 5.83 5.26 -5.40
CA GLY A 460 5.78 4.15 -6.35
C GLY A 460 4.37 3.57 -6.51
N THR A 461 4.20 2.70 -7.50
CA THR A 461 2.97 1.93 -7.71
C THR A 461 3.27 0.45 -7.89
N VAL A 462 2.56 -0.38 -7.12
CA VAL A 462 2.42 -1.81 -7.36
C VAL A 462 0.98 -2.09 -7.74
N ILE A 463 0.75 -2.74 -8.88
CA ILE A 463 -0.59 -3.09 -9.36
C ILE A 463 -0.63 -4.51 -9.93
N SER A 464 -1.70 -5.24 -9.63
CA SER A 464 -1.94 -6.56 -10.22
C SER A 464 -3.41 -6.79 -10.58
N GLY A 465 -3.66 -7.61 -11.61
CA GLY A 465 -5.02 -7.87 -12.10
C GLY A 465 -5.87 -8.79 -11.21
N GLN A 466 -5.26 -9.74 -10.49
CA GLN A 466 -5.98 -10.70 -9.65
C GLN A 466 -5.48 -10.74 -8.21
N LEU A 467 -4.16 -10.70 -7.99
CA LEU A 467 -3.59 -10.78 -6.65
C LEU A 467 -2.35 -9.90 -6.52
N THR A 468 -2.35 -9.02 -5.52
CA THR A 468 -1.12 -8.37 -5.04
C THR A 468 -0.77 -8.96 -3.69
N ARG A 469 0.36 -9.67 -3.60
CA ARG A 469 0.85 -10.25 -2.35
C ARG A 469 2.24 -9.72 -1.99
N LEU A 470 2.37 -9.21 -0.78
CA LEU A 470 3.61 -8.73 -0.19
C LEU A 470 3.90 -9.47 1.12
N THR A 471 5.01 -10.20 1.15
CA THR A 471 5.56 -10.82 2.35
C THR A 471 6.88 -10.14 2.68
N ALA A 472 6.98 -9.53 3.86
CA ALA A 472 8.22 -8.90 4.29
C ALA A 472 8.38 -8.80 5.81
N ARG A 473 9.57 -8.44 6.31
CA ARG A 473 9.71 -8.06 7.73
C ARG A 473 9.11 -6.69 8.01
N ARG A 474 9.25 -5.76 7.08
CA ARG A 474 8.71 -4.39 7.16
C ARG A 474 8.37 -3.89 5.77
N ALA A 475 7.32 -3.09 5.69
CA ALA A 475 6.92 -2.37 4.49
C ALA A 475 6.62 -0.91 4.83
N GLY A 476 6.89 0.00 3.90
CA GLY A 476 6.59 1.42 4.06
C GLY A 476 6.64 2.17 2.73
N GLY A 477 6.42 3.48 2.81
CA GLY A 477 6.29 4.37 1.67
C GLY A 477 4.88 4.95 1.55
N ASP A 478 4.78 6.09 0.89
CA ASP A 478 3.54 6.84 0.61
C ASP A 478 2.95 6.53 -0.78
N GLY A 479 3.47 5.52 -1.48
CA GLY A 479 2.97 5.10 -2.79
C GLY A 479 1.71 4.25 -2.74
N ARG A 480 1.41 3.60 -3.86
CA ARG A 480 0.18 2.82 -4.07
C ARG A 480 0.43 1.33 -4.13
N LEU A 481 -0.36 0.55 -3.40
CA LEU A 481 -0.46 -0.91 -3.47
C LEU A 481 -1.88 -1.28 -3.90
N LEU A 482 -2.03 -1.67 -5.15
CA LEU A 482 -3.32 -1.84 -5.80
C LEU A 482 -3.52 -3.28 -6.26
N SER A 483 -4.75 -3.78 -6.17
CA SER A 483 -5.17 -5.03 -6.81
C SER A 483 -6.57 -4.88 -7.41
N GLN A 484 -6.72 -5.30 -8.68
CA GLN A 484 -8.04 -5.42 -9.31
C GLN A 484 -8.81 -6.67 -8.83
N GLY A 485 -8.18 -7.55 -8.07
CA GLY A 485 -8.79 -8.65 -7.34
C GLY A 485 -8.46 -8.55 -5.85
N ASP A 486 -7.81 -9.59 -5.31
CA ASP A 486 -7.47 -9.69 -3.89
C ASP A 486 -6.10 -9.09 -3.56
N LEU A 487 -5.90 -8.70 -2.30
CA LEU A 487 -4.64 -8.18 -1.78
C LEU A 487 -4.26 -8.89 -0.48
N GLU A 488 -3.00 -9.29 -0.36
CA GLU A 488 -2.47 -9.97 0.82
C GLU A 488 -1.15 -9.34 1.28
N LEU A 489 -1.13 -8.79 2.49
CA LEU A 489 0.06 -8.25 3.13
C LEU A 489 0.37 -9.09 4.36
N GLN A 490 1.56 -9.68 4.42
CA GLN A 490 2.06 -10.43 5.56
C GLN A 490 3.38 -9.84 6.03
N LEU A 491 3.36 -9.19 7.20
CA LEU A 491 4.49 -8.46 7.74
C LEU A 491 4.89 -9.01 9.12
N SER A 492 6.17 -9.34 9.30
CA SER A 492 6.67 -9.90 10.57
C SER A 492 7.12 -8.83 11.59
N GLY A 493 6.96 -7.54 11.27
CA GLY A 493 7.29 -6.39 12.11
C GLY A 493 6.20 -5.34 11.98
N ASP A 494 6.54 -4.07 12.24
CA ASP A 494 5.57 -2.96 12.15
C ASP A 494 5.25 -2.59 10.70
N PHE A 495 4.05 -2.03 10.51
CA PHE A 495 3.58 -1.49 9.25
C PHE A 495 3.09 -0.06 9.43
N SER A 496 3.66 0.89 8.69
CA SER A 496 3.20 2.26 8.61
C SER A 496 2.62 2.50 7.22
N ASN A 497 1.29 2.57 7.12
CA ASN A 497 0.63 2.91 5.88
C ASN A 497 0.43 4.43 5.79
N THR A 498 1.20 5.07 4.92
CA THR A 498 1.08 6.50 4.59
C THR A 498 0.58 6.73 3.17
N GLY A 499 0.24 5.66 2.43
CA GLY A 499 -0.19 5.71 1.03
C GLY A 499 -1.52 4.98 0.78
N ASP A 500 -1.81 4.71 -0.49
CA ASP A 500 -3.05 4.04 -0.90
C ASP A 500 -2.86 2.53 -0.97
N VAL A 501 -3.60 1.77 -0.16
CA VAL A 501 -3.71 0.31 -0.29
C VAL A 501 -5.15 -0.03 -0.63
N THR A 502 -5.39 -0.62 -1.80
CA THR A 502 -6.74 -0.88 -2.28
C THR A 502 -6.83 -2.21 -3.02
N ALA A 503 -7.85 -2.99 -2.67
CA ALA A 503 -8.26 -4.20 -3.39
C ALA A 503 -9.69 -4.04 -3.89
N ASN A 504 -9.98 -4.36 -5.15
CA ASN A 504 -11.37 -4.42 -5.62
C ASN A 504 -12.11 -5.66 -5.08
N GLY A 505 -11.37 -6.72 -4.74
CA GLY A 505 -11.84 -7.92 -4.04
C GLY A 505 -11.63 -7.81 -2.52
N ASN A 506 -11.04 -8.84 -1.92
CA ASN A 506 -10.74 -8.88 -0.50
C ASN A 506 -9.32 -8.38 -0.20
N ALA A 507 -9.12 -7.74 0.94
CA ALA A 507 -7.80 -7.41 1.47
C ALA A 507 -7.55 -8.15 2.79
N ARG A 508 -6.48 -8.93 2.88
CA ARG A 508 -5.99 -9.54 4.12
C ARG A 508 -4.66 -8.90 4.50
N ILE A 509 -4.60 -8.27 5.65
CA ILE A 509 -3.40 -7.59 6.17
C ILE A 509 -3.08 -8.21 7.52
N THR A 510 -1.94 -8.89 7.62
CA THR A 510 -1.44 -9.53 8.85
C THR A 510 -0.11 -8.90 9.21
N VAL A 511 -0.03 -8.30 10.40
CA VAL A 511 1.14 -7.59 10.90
C VAL A 511 1.49 -8.17 12.26
N ALA A 512 2.69 -8.70 12.46
CA ALA A 512 3.06 -9.24 13.78
C ALA A 512 3.28 -8.11 14.81
N GLY A 513 3.73 -6.94 14.35
CA GLY A 513 3.92 -5.72 15.16
C GLY A 513 2.72 -4.79 15.14
N ARG A 514 2.96 -3.48 15.29
CA ARG A 514 1.94 -2.43 15.24
C ARG A 514 1.61 -2.08 13.78
N LEU A 515 0.33 -1.92 13.48
CA LEU A 515 -0.14 -1.28 12.25
C LEU A 515 -0.53 0.17 12.56
N ALA A 516 0.18 1.13 11.98
CA ALA A 516 -0.19 2.54 11.98
C ALA A 516 -0.73 2.92 10.60
N ASN A 517 -1.99 3.34 10.53
CA ASN A 517 -2.65 3.76 9.31
C ASN A 517 -2.92 5.27 9.36
N SER A 518 -2.37 6.01 8.40
CA SER A 518 -2.63 7.43 8.22
C SER A 518 -3.17 7.79 6.83
N ALA A 519 -3.54 6.78 6.06
CA ALA A 519 -4.07 6.91 4.71
C ALA A 519 -5.11 5.81 4.47
N LYS A 520 -5.28 5.39 3.22
CA LYS A 520 -6.37 4.50 2.83
C LYS A 520 -5.94 3.03 2.86
N LEU A 521 -6.70 2.20 3.58
CA LEU A 521 -6.70 0.74 3.47
C LEU A 521 -8.13 0.31 3.12
N GLN A 522 -8.39 -0.02 1.85
CA GLN A 522 -9.72 -0.34 1.35
C GLN A 522 -9.82 -1.71 0.67
N ALA A 523 -10.94 -2.38 0.86
CA ALA A 523 -11.35 -3.55 0.08
C ALA A 523 -12.77 -3.37 -0.49
N GLY A 524 -13.01 -3.77 -1.74
CA GLY A 524 -14.38 -3.83 -2.29
C GLY A 524 -15.22 -4.92 -1.63
N GLY A 525 -14.59 -6.01 -1.18
CA GLY A 525 -15.18 -7.11 -0.42
C GLY A 525 -14.89 -7.00 1.09
N THR A 526 -14.19 -7.99 1.64
CA THR A 526 -13.77 -7.99 3.04
C THR A 526 -12.40 -7.34 3.21
N LEU A 527 -12.31 -6.34 4.10
CA LEU A 527 -11.06 -5.88 4.68
C LEU A 527 -10.84 -6.64 6.00
N ALA A 528 -9.85 -7.52 6.06
CA ALA A 528 -9.46 -8.26 7.25
C ALA A 528 -8.07 -7.81 7.70
N VAL A 529 -7.97 -7.21 8.89
CA VAL A 529 -6.73 -6.71 9.47
C VAL A 529 -6.46 -7.42 10.79
N SER A 530 -5.26 -7.97 10.94
CA SER A 530 -4.77 -8.57 12.19
C SER A 530 -3.44 -7.94 12.57
N ALA A 531 -3.33 -7.39 13.78
CA ALA A 531 -2.08 -6.82 14.29
C ALA A 531 -1.90 -7.00 15.80
N SER A 532 -0.72 -6.67 16.35
CA SER A 532 -0.57 -6.56 17.81
C SER A 532 -1.35 -5.36 18.33
N ASP A 533 -1.10 -4.18 17.77
CA ASP A 533 -1.86 -2.95 17.95
C ASP A 533 -2.27 -2.39 16.58
N ILE A 534 -3.46 -1.82 16.50
CA ILE A 534 -3.98 -1.13 15.31
C ILE A 534 -4.19 0.34 15.68
N ASP A 535 -3.47 1.25 15.03
CA ASP A 535 -3.63 2.69 15.20
C ASP A 535 -4.11 3.31 13.89
N ASN A 536 -5.40 3.58 13.81
CA ASN A 536 -6.01 4.31 12.71
C ASN A 536 -6.03 5.81 13.05
N THR A 537 -5.00 6.54 12.62
CA THR A 537 -4.80 7.96 12.94
C THR A 537 -5.86 8.85 12.27
N ALA A 538 -5.88 10.16 12.56
CA ALA A 538 -6.93 11.08 12.10
C ALA A 538 -7.12 11.14 10.57
N GLY A 539 -6.06 10.91 9.79
CA GLY A 539 -6.12 10.81 8.32
C GLY A 539 -6.38 9.41 7.79
N GLY A 540 -6.45 8.41 8.66
CA GLY A 540 -6.58 7.00 8.30
C GLY A 540 -8.02 6.59 7.98
N GLU A 541 -8.17 5.75 6.96
CA GLU A 541 -9.40 5.07 6.59
C GLU A 541 -9.16 3.55 6.54
N LEU A 542 -9.99 2.80 7.27
CA LEU A 542 -10.12 1.35 7.17
C LEU A 542 -11.53 1.03 6.67
N SER A 543 -11.69 0.65 5.40
CA SER A 543 -13.03 0.46 4.83
C SER A 543 -13.17 -0.75 3.91
N GLY A 544 -14.37 -1.33 3.92
CA GLY A 544 -14.79 -2.29 2.90
C GLY A 544 -16.24 -2.71 3.04
N ALA A 545 -16.75 -3.57 2.16
CA ALA A 545 -18.11 -4.10 2.33
C ALA A 545 -18.26 -4.86 3.65
N THR A 546 -17.21 -5.49 4.14
CA THR A 546 -17.11 -5.99 5.51
C THR A 546 -15.73 -5.66 6.07
N THR A 547 -15.69 -5.01 7.22
CA THR A 547 -14.45 -4.63 7.90
C THR A 547 -14.29 -5.47 9.16
N ARG A 548 -13.26 -6.32 9.19
CA ARG A 548 -12.91 -7.18 10.32
C ARG A 548 -11.53 -6.79 10.85
N LEU A 549 -11.47 -6.31 12.08
CA LEU A 549 -10.23 -5.86 12.72
C LEU A 549 -9.97 -6.70 13.96
N SER A 550 -8.77 -7.26 14.06
CA SER A 550 -8.32 -8.04 15.22
C SER A 550 -7.00 -7.47 15.73
N ALA A 551 -7.00 -6.97 16.97
CA ALA A 551 -5.81 -6.51 17.67
C ALA A 551 -5.59 -7.37 18.92
N THR A 552 -4.39 -7.92 19.14
CA THR A 552 -4.15 -8.65 20.40
C THR A 552 -4.04 -7.71 21.60
N GLY A 553 -3.64 -6.46 21.37
CA GLY A 553 -3.54 -5.36 22.31
C GLY A 553 -4.63 -4.33 22.06
N THR A 554 -4.23 -3.11 21.68
CA THR A 554 -5.13 -1.96 21.56
C THR A 554 -5.45 -1.66 20.09
N LEU A 555 -6.73 -1.41 19.81
CA LEU A 555 -7.17 -0.71 18.62
C LEU A 555 -7.46 0.75 18.99
N THR A 556 -6.63 1.68 18.54
CA THR A 556 -6.86 3.11 18.65
C THR A 556 -7.40 3.64 17.33
N ASN A 557 -8.54 4.33 17.38
CA ASN A 557 -9.15 4.96 16.23
C ASN A 557 -9.34 6.46 16.47
N ARG A 558 -8.76 7.25 15.57
CA ARG A 558 -8.98 8.69 15.39
C ARG A 558 -9.47 9.02 13.98
N GLY A 559 -9.37 8.07 13.05
CA GLY A 559 -9.82 8.20 11.67
C GLY A 559 -11.20 7.59 11.43
N LEU A 560 -11.40 7.06 10.22
CA LEU A 560 -12.63 6.36 9.83
C LEU A 560 -12.42 4.84 9.80
N ILE A 561 -13.33 4.12 10.45
CA ILE A 561 -13.53 2.68 10.28
C ILE A 561 -14.97 2.48 9.81
N ASP A 562 -15.16 1.90 8.62
CA ASP A 562 -16.50 1.75 8.04
C ASP A 562 -16.67 0.43 7.27
N GLY A 563 -17.91 -0.02 7.18
CA GLY A 563 -18.32 -1.09 6.30
C GLY A 563 -19.81 -1.41 6.46
N ARG A 564 -20.35 -2.28 5.62
CA ARG A 564 -21.73 -2.75 5.84
C ARG A 564 -21.82 -3.52 7.16
N LEU A 565 -20.84 -4.39 7.40
CA LEU A 565 -20.60 -5.04 8.68
C LEU A 565 -19.21 -4.62 9.18
N THR A 566 -19.16 -4.04 10.37
CA THR A 566 -17.91 -3.70 11.05
C THR A 566 -17.79 -4.56 12.30
N ARG A 567 -16.77 -5.41 12.35
CA ARG A 567 -16.48 -6.32 13.46
C ARG A 567 -15.09 -6.05 14.00
N ILE A 568 -15.00 -5.75 15.29
CA ILE A 568 -13.74 -5.44 15.98
C ILE A 568 -13.55 -6.43 17.12
N GLU A 569 -12.35 -6.99 17.24
CA GLU A 569 -11.92 -7.84 18.35
C GLU A 569 -10.58 -7.32 18.88
N ALA A 570 -10.55 -6.81 20.12
CA ALA A 570 -9.33 -6.24 20.70
C ALA A 570 -9.27 -6.41 22.23
N ALA A 571 -8.09 -6.29 22.86
CA ALA A 571 -8.06 -6.20 24.33
C ALA A 571 -8.63 -4.85 24.79
N VAL A 572 -8.30 -3.78 24.07
CA VAL A 572 -8.84 -2.43 24.31
C VAL A 572 -9.21 -1.79 22.97
N VAL A 573 -10.38 -1.15 22.91
CA VAL A 573 -10.80 -0.30 21.80
C VAL A 573 -10.89 1.14 22.28
N ASP A 574 -10.01 2.00 21.78
CA ASP A 574 -9.97 3.42 22.05
C ASP A 574 -10.49 4.18 20.83
N ASN A 575 -11.75 4.61 20.86
CA ASN A 575 -12.31 5.51 19.85
C ASN A 575 -12.31 6.95 20.38
N LEU A 576 -11.35 7.74 19.93
CA LEU A 576 -10.98 9.01 20.58
C LEU A 576 -10.96 10.15 19.58
N GLY A 577 -11.25 11.38 20.06
CA GLY A 577 -11.07 12.58 19.24
C GLY A 577 -12.00 12.58 18.03
N THR A 578 -11.41 12.61 16.83
CA THR A 578 -12.12 12.54 15.54
C THR A 578 -12.52 11.11 15.12
N GLY A 579 -12.30 10.12 16.00
CA GLY A 579 -12.55 8.70 15.73
C GLY A 579 -14.00 8.40 15.39
N ARG A 580 -14.20 7.73 14.25
CA ARG A 580 -15.50 7.29 13.74
C ARG A 580 -15.48 5.80 13.45
N ILE A 581 -16.41 5.06 14.05
CA ILE A 581 -16.64 3.63 13.78
C ILE A 581 -18.08 3.46 13.31
N TYR A 582 -18.25 3.06 12.05
CA TYR A 582 -19.55 3.02 11.37
C TYR A 582 -19.89 1.66 10.76
N GLY A 583 -21.20 1.43 10.56
CA GLY A 583 -21.70 0.40 9.65
C GLY A 583 -23.22 0.22 9.65
N ASP A 584 -23.75 -0.76 8.91
CA ASP A 584 -25.15 -1.20 9.13
C ASP A 584 -25.23 -1.94 10.46
N GLN A 585 -24.28 -2.85 10.65
CA GLN A 585 -24.07 -3.60 11.88
C GLN A 585 -22.66 -3.34 12.39
N VAL A 586 -22.57 -2.95 13.65
CA VAL A 586 -21.30 -2.75 14.35
C VAL A 586 -21.26 -3.70 15.54
N GLY A 587 -20.28 -4.61 15.54
CA GLY A 587 -20.03 -5.55 16.63
C GLY A 587 -18.63 -5.34 17.21
N ILE A 588 -18.53 -5.03 18.49
CA ILE A 588 -17.25 -4.84 19.18
C ILE A 588 -17.12 -5.85 20.31
N ALA A 589 -16.12 -6.73 20.24
CA ALA A 589 -15.72 -7.60 21.34
C ALA A 589 -14.40 -7.09 21.93
N ALA A 590 -14.41 -6.66 23.21
CA ALA A 590 -13.20 -6.16 23.84
C ALA A 590 -13.12 -6.38 25.35
N GLY A 591 -11.93 -6.25 25.93
CA GLY A 591 -11.80 -6.10 27.39
C GLY A 591 -12.40 -4.76 27.84
N SER A 592 -11.95 -3.67 27.23
CA SER A 592 -12.47 -2.31 27.45
C SER A 592 -12.81 -1.62 26.13
N VAL A 593 -13.93 -0.90 26.09
CA VAL A 593 -14.28 0.03 25.02
C VAL A 593 -14.31 1.44 25.60
N ASN A 594 -13.42 2.30 25.14
CA ASN A 594 -13.29 3.68 25.56
C ASN A 594 -13.68 4.59 24.38
N ASN A 595 -14.85 5.20 24.45
CA ASN A 595 -15.33 6.20 23.51
C ASN A 595 -15.29 7.57 24.19
N GLY A 596 -14.45 8.48 23.69
CA GLY A 596 -14.14 9.69 24.42
C GLY A 596 -13.65 10.85 23.58
N ALA A 597 -13.58 12.02 24.21
CA ALA A 597 -12.95 13.18 23.61
C ALA A 597 -11.44 13.14 23.68
N GLU A 598 -10.82 13.79 22.70
CA GLU A 598 -9.41 14.12 22.72
C GLU A 598 -9.19 15.53 22.20
N THR A 599 -8.31 16.26 22.88
CA THR A 599 -7.82 17.56 22.45
C THR A 599 -6.47 17.41 21.74
N ILE A 600 -6.46 17.57 20.41
CA ILE A 600 -5.23 17.68 19.61
C ILE A 600 -5.12 19.11 19.10
N ALA A 601 -3.95 19.74 19.29
CA ALA A 601 -3.67 21.10 18.83
C ALA A 601 -4.72 22.16 19.28
N GLY A 602 -5.31 21.97 20.47
CA GLY A 602 -6.33 22.86 21.04
C GLY A 602 -7.75 22.63 20.52
N ILE A 603 -7.96 21.70 19.58
CA ILE A 603 -9.28 21.32 19.09
C ILE A 603 -9.71 20.04 19.81
N THR A 604 -10.83 20.11 20.54
CA THR A 604 -11.45 18.95 21.20
C THR A 604 -12.53 18.38 20.30
N ALA A 605 -12.37 17.11 19.92
CA ALA A 605 -13.39 16.33 19.23
C ALA A 605 -13.76 15.10 20.08
N ALA A 606 -14.96 14.57 19.90
CA ALA A 606 -15.43 13.39 20.63
C ALA A 606 -15.74 12.23 19.67
N GLY A 607 -15.34 11.02 20.07
CA GLY A 607 -15.51 9.83 19.25
C GLY A 607 -16.98 9.45 19.04
N THR A 608 -17.28 8.93 17.85
CA THR A 608 -18.60 8.39 17.50
C THR A 608 -18.49 6.93 17.11
N ILE A 609 -19.32 6.09 17.74
CA ILE A 609 -19.58 4.71 17.32
C ILE A 609 -21.05 4.63 16.93
N ALA A 610 -21.34 4.37 15.65
CA ALA A 610 -22.71 4.38 15.16
C ALA A 610 -23.02 3.23 14.21
N ALA A 611 -24.23 2.68 14.33
CA ALA A 611 -24.76 1.68 13.41
C ALA A 611 -26.10 2.11 12.82
N ARG A 612 -26.37 1.78 11.55
CA ARG A 612 -27.67 2.10 10.92
C ARG A 612 -28.78 1.13 11.34
N GLN A 613 -28.45 -0.13 11.64
CA GLN A 613 -29.41 -1.18 11.98
C GLN A 613 -29.18 -1.77 13.37
N ARG A 614 -27.92 -2.05 13.75
CA ARG A 614 -27.62 -2.69 15.02
C ARG A 614 -26.23 -2.38 15.56
N LEU A 615 -26.16 -1.97 16.83
CA LEU A 615 -24.92 -1.81 17.57
C LEU A 615 -24.86 -2.84 18.71
N ASP A 616 -23.87 -3.72 18.68
CA ASP A 616 -23.62 -4.74 19.70
C ASP A 616 -22.22 -4.55 20.29
N ILE A 617 -22.14 -4.35 21.62
CA ILE A 617 -20.86 -4.25 22.35
C ILE A 617 -20.79 -5.35 23.40
N GLY A 618 -19.84 -6.25 23.26
CA GLY A 618 -19.49 -7.26 24.25
C GLY A 618 -18.17 -6.90 24.92
N ALA A 619 -18.21 -6.33 26.13
CA ALA A 619 -17.01 -5.95 26.84
C ALA A 619 -17.10 -6.03 28.36
N SER A 620 -15.95 -6.15 29.03
CA SER A 620 -15.89 -6.09 30.50
C SER A 620 -16.10 -4.67 31.02
N SER A 621 -15.69 -3.65 30.27
CA SER A 621 -15.96 -2.25 30.60
C SER A 621 -16.28 -1.44 29.35
N VAL A 622 -17.30 -0.60 29.43
CA VAL A 622 -17.67 0.36 28.39
C VAL A 622 -17.69 1.75 29.01
N TYR A 623 -16.79 2.61 28.56
CA TYR A 623 -16.68 4.01 28.96
C TYR A 623 -17.07 4.90 27.78
N ASN A 624 -18.20 5.58 27.89
CA ASN A 624 -18.62 6.62 26.96
C ASN A 624 -18.51 7.96 27.68
N SER A 625 -17.73 8.91 27.15
CA SER A 625 -17.37 10.12 27.93
C SER A 625 -17.18 11.39 27.11
N ALA A 626 -17.32 12.55 27.77
CA ALA A 626 -16.91 13.87 27.26
C ALA A 626 -17.49 14.24 25.87
N GLY A 627 -18.80 14.09 25.70
CA GLY A 627 -19.53 14.41 24.47
C GLY A 627 -19.52 13.31 23.42
N ALA A 628 -18.94 12.15 23.73
CA ALA A 628 -18.89 11.03 22.80
C ALA A 628 -20.26 10.37 22.60
N LEU A 629 -20.47 9.77 21.42
CA LEU A 629 -21.76 9.22 21.00
C LEU A 629 -21.67 7.72 20.70
N LEU A 630 -22.54 6.94 21.33
CA LEU A 630 -22.90 5.59 20.91
C LEU A 630 -24.31 5.63 20.33
N LEU A 631 -24.49 5.31 19.04
CA LEU A 631 -25.77 5.46 18.35
C LEU A 631 -26.15 4.19 17.56
N SER A 632 -27.43 3.82 17.60
CA SER A 632 -28.01 2.85 16.66
C SER A 632 -29.29 3.39 16.02
N GLY A 633 -29.37 3.32 14.69
CA GLY A 633 -30.62 3.55 13.95
C GLY A 633 -31.65 2.42 14.09
N GLY A 634 -31.25 1.30 14.68
CA GLY A 634 -32.15 0.24 15.14
C GLY A 634 -31.77 -0.16 16.56
N ASP A 635 -31.50 -1.43 16.81
CA ASP A 635 -31.28 -1.94 18.17
C ASP A 635 -29.87 -1.64 18.68
N LEU A 636 -29.73 -1.42 19.99
CA LEU A 636 -28.45 -1.28 20.68
C LEU A 636 -28.39 -2.27 21.84
N ALA A 637 -27.31 -3.04 21.94
CA ALA A 637 -27.10 -3.95 23.05
C ALA A 637 -25.67 -3.89 23.60
N ILE A 638 -25.55 -3.84 24.92
CA ILE A 638 -24.27 -3.93 25.64
C ILE A 638 -24.33 -5.12 26.62
N GLY A 639 -23.27 -5.93 26.62
CA GLY A 639 -23.11 -7.10 27.48
C GLY A 639 -21.63 -7.44 27.70
N GLY A 640 -21.36 -8.62 28.26
CA GLY A 640 -19.99 -9.04 28.62
C GLY A 640 -19.18 -9.63 27.46
N ALA A 641 -19.85 -10.18 26.45
CA ALA A 641 -19.22 -10.80 25.28
C ALA A 641 -20.13 -10.70 24.05
N LEU A 642 -19.61 -11.07 22.87
CA LEU A 642 -20.41 -11.29 21.67
C LEU A 642 -20.58 -12.79 21.43
N ASP A 643 -21.75 -13.20 20.94
CA ASP A 643 -21.98 -14.55 20.45
C ASP A 643 -21.41 -14.76 19.03
N VAL A 644 -21.65 -15.95 18.46
CA VAL A 644 -21.22 -16.30 17.10
C VAL A 644 -21.85 -15.45 15.99
N ASN A 645 -23.03 -14.86 16.25
CA ASN A 645 -23.72 -13.96 15.33
C ASN A 645 -23.30 -12.49 15.54
N GLY A 646 -22.48 -12.22 16.56
CA GLY A 646 -22.05 -10.88 16.92
C GLY A 646 -23.03 -10.13 17.82
N HIS A 647 -23.97 -10.81 18.47
CA HIS A 647 -24.90 -10.18 19.42
C HIS A 647 -24.33 -10.15 20.82
N ALA A 648 -24.56 -9.04 21.52
CA ALA A 648 -24.11 -8.92 22.91
C ALA A 648 -24.85 -9.92 23.81
N ILE A 649 -24.09 -10.63 24.64
CA ILE A 649 -24.58 -11.61 25.63
C ILE A 649 -23.88 -11.42 26.98
N GLY A 650 -24.47 -11.98 28.04
CA GLY A 650 -23.95 -11.85 29.40
C GLY A 650 -23.94 -10.41 29.92
N GLU A 651 -23.26 -10.20 31.04
CA GLU A 651 -23.17 -8.91 31.71
C GLU A 651 -21.77 -8.31 31.56
N ALA A 652 -21.68 -7.03 31.19
CA ALA A 652 -20.45 -6.27 31.32
C ALA A 652 -20.09 -6.09 32.81
N GLY A 653 -18.83 -5.84 33.15
CA GLY A 653 -18.47 -5.44 34.52
C GLY A 653 -18.94 -4.03 34.85
N LEU A 654 -18.73 -3.09 33.93
CA LEU A 654 -19.10 -1.69 34.10
C LEU A 654 -19.56 -1.07 32.78
N ILE A 655 -20.70 -0.41 32.79
CA ILE A 655 -21.07 0.57 31.77
C ILE A 655 -21.07 1.94 32.42
N ARG A 656 -20.19 2.83 31.97
CA ARG A 656 -20.11 4.21 32.46
C ARG A 656 -20.33 5.18 31.30
N ASN A 657 -21.42 5.93 31.39
CA ASN A 657 -21.71 7.05 30.52
C ASN A 657 -21.52 8.35 31.30
N ALA A 658 -20.56 9.17 30.88
CA ALA A 658 -20.06 10.31 31.65
C ALA A 658 -20.02 11.60 30.81
N ALA A 659 -21.02 12.48 30.97
CA ALA A 659 -21.17 13.66 30.09
C ALA A 659 -21.24 13.28 28.59
N ALA A 660 -21.97 12.22 28.25
CA ALA A 660 -21.99 11.63 26.90
C ALA A 660 -23.37 10.99 26.59
N THR A 661 -23.57 10.52 25.36
CA THR A 661 -24.86 10.01 24.88
C THR A 661 -24.78 8.56 24.43
N ILE A 662 -25.70 7.71 24.91
CA ILE A 662 -25.98 6.40 24.33
C ILE A 662 -27.43 6.42 23.83
N GLU A 663 -27.61 6.16 22.54
CA GLU A 663 -28.90 6.33 21.87
C GLU A 663 -29.23 5.17 20.93
N SER A 664 -30.52 4.82 20.88
CA SER A 664 -31.06 3.82 19.98
C SER A 664 -32.42 4.30 19.45
N LEU A 665 -32.64 4.19 18.13
CA LEU A 665 -33.98 4.41 17.54
C LEU A 665 -34.86 3.14 17.62
N GLY A 666 -34.26 1.99 17.94
CA GLY A 666 -34.91 0.71 18.21
C GLY A 666 -34.89 0.34 19.69
N ALA A 667 -34.76 -0.95 19.99
CA ALA A 667 -34.68 -1.42 21.38
C ALA A 667 -33.26 -1.23 21.94
N MET A 668 -33.15 -0.76 23.17
CA MET A 668 -31.89 -0.65 23.90
C MET A 668 -31.83 -1.69 25.01
N ARG A 669 -30.80 -2.54 25.04
CA ARG A 669 -30.55 -3.51 26.10
C ARG A 669 -29.17 -3.28 26.74
N LEU A 670 -29.14 -2.90 28.01
CA LEU A 670 -27.90 -2.70 28.77
C LEU A 670 -27.83 -3.74 29.88
N ALA A 671 -26.83 -4.63 29.84
CA ALA A 671 -26.60 -5.64 30.88
C ALA A 671 -25.20 -5.49 31.47
N ALA A 672 -25.10 -5.15 32.76
CA ALA A 672 -23.81 -5.02 33.44
C ALA A 672 -23.89 -5.14 34.96
N VAL A 673 -22.84 -5.63 35.62
CA VAL A 673 -22.75 -5.63 37.09
C VAL A 673 -22.97 -4.22 37.64
N ARG A 674 -22.34 -3.19 37.06
CA ARG A 674 -22.61 -1.81 37.43
C ARG A 674 -22.90 -0.95 36.21
N ILE A 675 -23.95 -0.14 36.30
CA ILE A 675 -24.28 0.89 35.30
C ILE A 675 -24.22 2.24 35.98
N GLN A 676 -23.45 3.17 35.40
CA GLN A 676 -23.27 4.53 35.89
C GLN A 676 -23.58 5.52 34.76
N ASN A 677 -24.72 6.20 34.85
CA ASN A 677 -25.03 7.35 34.01
C ASN A 677 -24.76 8.61 34.83
N ALA A 678 -23.53 9.12 34.74
CA ALA A 678 -23.00 10.11 35.67
C ALA A 678 -22.60 11.41 34.99
N ASN A 679 -22.67 12.51 35.73
CA ASN A 679 -21.99 13.75 35.34
C ASN A 679 -20.62 13.83 36.04
N PRO A 680 -19.47 13.83 35.35
CA PRO A 680 -18.17 13.91 36.03
C PRO A 680 -17.89 15.27 36.71
N THR A 681 -18.61 16.35 36.37
CA THR A 681 -18.57 17.61 37.15
C THR A 681 -19.45 17.56 38.39
N PHE A 682 -20.21 16.47 38.58
CA PHE A 682 -21.04 16.24 39.74
C PHE A 682 -20.26 15.44 40.79
N SER A 683 -20.01 16.07 41.94
CA SER A 683 -19.44 15.41 43.13
C SER A 683 -20.47 15.38 44.26
N TYR A 684 -20.58 14.23 44.93
CA TYR A 684 -21.43 14.04 46.11
C TYR A 684 -20.64 13.29 47.18
N ARG A 685 -20.88 13.55 48.47
CA ARG A 685 -20.28 12.80 49.59
C ARG A 685 -21.37 12.38 50.56
N LEU A 686 -21.36 11.10 50.94
CA LEU A 686 -22.31 10.54 51.91
C LEU A 686 -21.82 10.84 53.34
N ASP A 687 -22.65 11.49 54.16
CA ASP A 687 -22.47 11.57 55.63
C ASP A 687 -23.67 10.88 56.29
N PRO A 688 -23.48 9.70 56.90
CA PRO A 688 -24.57 8.94 57.50
C PRO A 688 -25.01 9.43 58.89
N THR A 689 -24.45 10.52 59.43
CA THR A 689 -24.75 10.98 60.80
C THR A 689 -25.17 12.45 60.97
N ALA A 690 -25.31 13.22 59.89
CA ALA A 690 -25.73 14.63 59.95
C ALA A 690 -27.21 14.83 59.50
N PRO A 691 -28.01 15.66 60.19
CA PRO A 691 -29.16 16.30 59.55
C PRO A 691 -28.60 17.31 58.55
N ILE A 692 -28.42 16.84 57.32
CA ILE A 692 -27.84 17.48 56.12
C ILE A 692 -26.37 17.92 56.30
N GLY A 693 -25.44 17.07 55.82
CA GLY A 693 -23.98 17.22 55.92
C GLY A 693 -23.30 18.02 54.80
N LYS A 694 -22.11 18.54 55.12
CA LYS A 694 -21.26 19.48 54.37
C LYS A 694 -20.46 18.83 53.22
N THR A 695 -20.17 19.56 52.14
CA THR A 695 -18.96 19.36 51.29
C THR A 695 -18.49 20.70 50.68
N ASP A 696 -17.17 20.94 50.63
CA ASP A 696 -16.52 22.13 50.07
C ASP A 696 -16.21 21.95 48.56
N TYR A 697 -16.27 23.02 47.75
CA TYR A 697 -15.99 23.02 46.30
C TYR A 697 -14.50 23.29 45.99
N ILE A 698 -13.90 22.50 45.09
CA ILE A 698 -12.60 22.80 44.44
C ILE A 698 -12.78 22.53 42.94
N ALA A 699 -12.54 23.52 42.08
CA ALA A 699 -12.52 23.34 40.63
C ALA A 699 -11.33 22.46 40.20
N SER A 700 -11.38 21.87 39.00
CA SER A 700 -10.33 20.98 38.49
C SER A 700 -8.93 21.62 38.35
N ASP A 701 -8.83 22.95 38.48
CA ASP A 701 -7.59 23.72 38.48
C ASP A 701 -7.13 24.18 39.89
N GLY A 702 -7.85 23.77 40.94
CA GLY A 702 -7.55 24.13 42.33
C GLY A 702 -8.08 25.51 42.76
N THR A 703 -8.83 26.23 41.92
CA THR A 703 -9.37 27.54 42.30
C THR A 703 -10.75 27.45 42.96
N ALA A 704 -10.97 28.33 43.94
CA ALA A 704 -12.24 28.50 44.64
C ALA A 704 -12.92 29.80 44.17
N TYR A 705 -14.19 29.73 43.78
CA TYR A 705 -14.96 30.89 43.32
C TYR A 705 -15.97 31.37 44.38
N ALA A 706 -16.09 32.69 44.53
CA ALA A 706 -17.11 33.36 45.34
C ALA A 706 -18.41 33.59 44.54
N SER A 707 -19.54 33.65 45.25
CA SER A 707 -20.90 33.41 44.78
C SER A 707 -21.64 34.62 44.16
N ASP A 708 -20.95 35.59 43.58
CA ASP A 708 -21.55 36.85 43.11
C ASP A 708 -21.49 37.08 41.58
N ALA A 709 -21.36 36.00 40.79
CA ALA A 709 -21.38 36.10 39.34
C ALA A 709 -22.33 35.09 38.65
N PHE A 710 -23.62 35.01 39.01
CA PHE A 710 -24.64 34.45 38.10
C PHE A 710 -26.05 34.94 38.45
N GLY A 711 -26.56 35.90 37.68
CA GLY A 711 -27.98 36.25 37.63
C GLY A 711 -28.66 35.47 36.51
N TRP A 712 -29.75 34.77 36.84
CA TRP A 712 -30.60 34.12 35.86
C TRP A 712 -31.54 35.18 35.24
N ASP A 713 -31.29 35.59 34.00
CA ASP A 713 -32.31 36.26 33.17
C ASP A 713 -32.74 35.30 32.04
N THR A 714 -33.94 34.76 32.17
CA THR A 714 -34.64 33.87 31.23
C THR A 714 -35.17 34.61 29.99
N ARG A 715 -34.41 35.53 29.40
CA ARG A 715 -34.74 36.18 28.12
C ARG A 715 -33.50 36.37 27.25
N ILE A 716 -33.14 35.35 26.47
CA ILE A 716 -32.19 35.54 25.37
C ILE A 716 -32.92 36.25 24.22
N ARG A 717 -32.75 37.59 24.17
CA ARG A 717 -32.66 38.29 22.90
C ARG A 717 -31.22 38.16 22.41
N LEU A 718 -31.03 37.70 21.17
CA LEU A 718 -29.78 37.88 20.44
C LEU A 718 -29.45 39.38 20.40
N VAL A 719 -28.35 39.81 21.05
CA VAL A 719 -27.42 40.85 20.54
C VAL A 719 -26.03 40.66 21.18
N ASP A 720 -25.07 40.35 20.30
CA ASP A 720 -23.62 40.60 20.29
C ASP A 720 -22.75 40.53 21.57
N ALA A 721 -21.82 39.58 21.56
CA ALA A 721 -20.48 39.81 22.08
C ALA A 721 -19.40 39.02 21.30
N TYR A 722 -18.64 39.78 20.51
CA TYR A 722 -17.22 39.64 20.19
C TYR A 722 -16.70 38.38 19.49
N ALA A 723 -16.62 38.55 18.16
CA ALA A 723 -15.61 38.00 17.29
C ALA A 723 -14.20 37.99 17.92
N VAL A 724 -13.66 36.79 18.13
CA VAL A 724 -12.22 36.56 18.02
C VAL A 724 -11.94 36.20 16.56
N GLN A 725 -11.11 37.05 15.97
CA GLN A 725 -10.63 37.05 14.61
C GLN A 725 -9.91 35.72 14.29
N ILE A 726 -10.65 34.76 13.74
CA ILE A 726 -10.05 33.64 12.99
C ILE A 726 -9.60 34.22 11.66
N GLY A 727 -8.28 34.40 11.54
CA GLY A 727 -7.60 34.60 10.27
C GLY A 727 -7.80 33.37 9.39
N ILE A 728 -8.86 33.40 8.61
CA ILE A 728 -9.09 32.49 7.50
C ILE A 728 -8.07 32.85 6.41
N ILE A 729 -6.99 32.08 6.30
CA ILE A 729 -6.29 31.91 5.02
C ILE A 729 -6.99 30.75 4.31
N SER A 730 -8.07 31.07 3.61
CA SER A 730 -8.68 30.23 2.60
C SER A 730 -8.45 30.90 1.24
N THR A 731 -7.47 30.41 0.50
CA THR A 731 -7.46 30.49 -0.97
C THR A 731 -6.95 29.17 -1.52
N GLY A 732 -7.84 28.37 -2.14
CA GLY A 732 -7.43 27.11 -2.76
C GLY A 732 -8.51 26.15 -3.26
N PHE A 733 -9.55 26.65 -3.97
CA PHE A 733 -10.35 25.94 -5.00
C PHE A 733 -11.00 24.58 -4.71
N PHE A 734 -12.33 24.60 -4.53
CA PHE A 734 -13.26 23.80 -5.37
C PHE A 734 -14.59 24.56 -5.49
N GLN A 735 -14.85 25.12 -6.67
CA GLN A 735 -16.19 25.50 -7.13
C GLN A 735 -16.64 24.40 -8.11
N PRO A 736 -17.82 23.78 -7.96
CA PRO A 736 -18.40 23.00 -9.03
C PRO A 736 -18.95 23.97 -10.08
N VAL A 737 -18.31 23.99 -11.25
CA VAL A 737 -18.80 24.68 -12.44
C VAL A 737 -20.04 23.94 -12.95
N ILE A 738 -21.19 24.61 -12.91
CA ILE A 738 -22.35 24.27 -13.75
C ILE A 738 -22.01 24.70 -15.18
N GLY A 739 -21.93 23.73 -16.10
CA GLY A 739 -21.64 23.98 -17.52
C GLY A 739 -22.02 22.82 -18.43
N ALA A 740 -23.20 22.94 -19.02
CA ALA A 740 -23.64 22.47 -20.35
C ALA A 740 -23.15 21.12 -20.94
N GLN A 741 -24.15 20.27 -21.18
CA GLN A 741 -24.27 19.18 -22.15
C GLN A 741 -23.30 19.12 -23.36
N ARG A 742 -22.81 17.91 -23.64
CA ARG A 742 -22.87 17.30 -24.99
C ARG A 742 -23.02 15.77 -24.89
N ALA A 743 -23.89 15.24 -25.73
CA ALA A 743 -24.54 13.94 -25.66
C ALA A 743 -23.73 12.77 -26.28
N GLY A 744 -23.96 11.55 -25.75
CA GLY A 744 -23.59 10.30 -26.43
C GLY A 744 -23.66 9.02 -25.58
N SER A 745 -24.83 8.36 -25.56
CA SER A 745 -25.05 6.92 -25.27
C SER A 745 -25.08 6.41 -23.80
N PRO A 746 -25.74 5.26 -23.51
CA PRO A 746 -26.98 5.27 -22.74
C PRO A 746 -26.96 4.26 -21.57
N TYR A 747 -26.87 4.73 -20.34
CA TYR A 747 -27.39 4.01 -19.17
C TYR A 747 -28.15 5.01 -18.32
N ALA A 748 -29.47 4.92 -18.41
CA ALA A 748 -30.40 5.78 -17.72
C ALA A 748 -30.54 5.37 -16.24
N ASP A 749 -30.67 6.41 -15.40
CA ASP A 749 -31.01 6.46 -13.97
C ASP A 749 -29.91 6.07 -12.96
N PRO A 750 -29.46 6.98 -12.07
CA PRO A 750 -30.31 7.51 -10.99
C PRO A 750 -30.02 8.96 -10.55
N VAL A 751 -31.03 9.83 -10.54
CA VAL A 751 -31.00 11.09 -9.77
C VAL A 751 -32.17 11.08 -8.80
N TYR A 752 -32.08 10.29 -7.72
CA TYR A 752 -32.83 10.51 -6.46
C TYR A 752 -32.43 9.59 -5.28
N LYS A 753 -31.29 8.86 -5.35
CA LYS A 753 -30.87 7.89 -4.30
C LYS A 753 -29.38 7.98 -3.95
N ALA A 754 -28.89 9.18 -3.62
CA ALA A 754 -27.50 9.36 -3.16
C ALA A 754 -27.34 10.36 -2.00
N TYR A 755 -28.45 10.87 -1.43
CA TYR A 755 -28.40 11.86 -0.34
C TYR A 755 -28.67 11.26 1.05
N TYR A 756 -28.91 9.94 1.15
CA TYR A 756 -29.30 9.26 2.39
C TYR A 756 -28.48 8.01 2.75
N ASP A 757 -27.47 7.63 1.95
CA ASP A 757 -26.78 6.34 2.10
C ASP A 757 -25.38 6.43 2.77
N GLY A 758 -24.92 7.63 3.17
CA GLY A 758 -23.64 7.82 3.87
C GLY A 758 -23.80 7.83 5.40
N PRO A 759 -22.91 7.20 6.19
CA PRO A 759 -22.97 7.25 7.66
C PRO A 759 -22.85 8.69 8.20
N GLU A 760 -22.13 9.56 7.52
CA GLU A 760 -22.06 11.00 7.85
C GLU A 760 -23.42 11.68 7.70
N ALA A 761 -24.23 11.32 6.70
CA ALA A 761 -25.56 11.87 6.51
C ALA A 761 -26.56 11.36 7.55
N PHE A 762 -26.44 10.09 7.99
CA PHE A 762 -27.26 9.53 9.07
C PHE A 762 -26.99 10.25 10.41
N VAL A 763 -25.72 10.41 10.78
CA VAL A 763 -25.34 11.13 12.01
C VAL A 763 -25.64 12.62 11.90
N ALA A 764 -25.36 13.26 10.75
CA ALA A 764 -25.62 14.70 10.56
C ALA A 764 -27.12 15.02 10.54
N ALA A 765 -27.96 14.20 9.89
CA ALA A 765 -29.41 14.36 9.93
C ALA A 765 -29.97 14.20 11.36
N HIS A 766 -29.36 13.29 12.15
CA HIS A 766 -29.72 13.12 13.55
C HIS A 766 -29.33 14.33 14.40
N MET A 767 -28.12 14.89 14.20
CA MET A 767 -27.65 16.09 14.92
C MET A 767 -28.41 17.39 14.54
N ASP A 768 -28.88 17.53 13.30
CA ASP A 768 -29.67 18.70 12.86
C ASP A 768 -31.12 18.64 13.39
N SER A 769 -31.66 17.44 13.59
CA SER A 769 -33.05 17.25 14.04
C SER A 769 -33.29 17.42 15.54
N THR A 770 -32.25 17.33 16.38
CA THR A 770 -32.39 17.40 17.85
C THR A 770 -32.11 18.79 18.43
N GLY A 771 -31.53 19.72 17.66
CA GLY A 771 -31.38 21.14 18.04
C GLY A 771 -30.70 21.41 19.39
N ASN A 772 -30.02 20.42 19.99
CA ASN A 772 -29.53 20.50 21.36
C ASN A 772 -28.03 20.14 21.41
N GLY A 773 -27.20 21.12 21.05
CA GLY A 773 -25.73 21.04 21.15
C GLY A 773 -25.19 21.08 22.58
N ASP A 774 -26.04 20.96 23.60
CA ASP A 774 -25.69 21.20 25.01
C ASP A 774 -25.39 19.91 25.80
N GLY A 775 -24.90 18.85 25.12
CA GLY A 775 -24.30 17.69 25.80
C GLY A 775 -25.24 16.98 26.78
N GLU A 776 -26.46 16.65 26.36
CA GLU A 776 -27.40 15.89 27.19
C GLU A 776 -26.84 14.50 27.56
N MET A 777 -26.73 14.26 28.87
CA MET A 777 -26.29 12.99 29.46
C MET A 777 -27.43 11.98 29.43
N ALA A 778 -27.53 11.22 28.35
CA ALA A 778 -28.72 10.42 28.12
C ALA A 778 -28.44 8.97 27.74
N PHE A 779 -29.22 8.06 28.34
CA PHE A 779 -29.66 6.83 27.69
C PHE A 779 -31.01 7.13 27.06
N TYR A 780 -31.06 7.16 25.73
CA TYR A 780 -32.22 7.71 25.03
C TYR A 780 -32.74 6.79 23.92
N VAL A 781 -34.05 6.63 23.89
CA VAL A 781 -34.82 6.11 22.77
C VAL A 781 -35.93 7.12 22.47
N PRO A 782 -36.01 7.73 21.28
CA PRO A 782 -37.08 8.67 20.96
C PRO A 782 -38.45 8.01 20.96
N ASP A 783 -39.52 8.73 21.30
CA ASP A 783 -40.90 8.20 21.32
C ASP A 783 -41.38 7.68 19.96
N ALA A 784 -40.80 8.17 18.85
CA ALA A 784 -41.03 7.66 17.51
C ALA A 784 -40.41 6.27 17.26
N GLY A 785 -39.36 5.93 18.01
CA GLY A 785 -38.73 4.62 18.04
C GLY A 785 -39.53 3.69 18.95
N ARG A 786 -40.22 2.71 18.38
CA ARG A 786 -41.11 1.81 19.14
C ARG A 786 -40.40 0.94 20.21
N GLY A 787 -39.09 1.06 20.38
CA GLY A 787 -38.27 0.21 21.24
C GLY A 787 -38.34 0.55 22.73
N ALA A 788 -38.10 -0.47 23.56
CA ALA A 788 -37.98 -0.34 25.01
C ALA A 788 -36.50 -0.14 25.41
N VAL A 789 -36.27 0.59 26.49
CA VAL A 789 -34.99 0.63 27.20
C VAL A 789 -35.05 -0.43 28.30
N SER A 790 -34.27 -1.49 28.18
CA SER A 790 -34.14 -2.55 29.18
C SER A 790 -32.76 -2.52 29.81
N ILE A 791 -32.72 -2.34 31.12
CA ILE A 791 -31.50 -2.23 31.91
C ILE A 791 -31.51 -3.33 32.96
N THR A 792 -30.50 -4.19 32.94
CA THR A 792 -30.27 -5.22 33.96
C THR A 792 -28.91 -5.00 34.61
N ALA A 793 -28.88 -4.86 35.93
CA ALA A 793 -27.62 -4.67 36.65
C ALA A 793 -27.59 -5.27 38.05
N TYR A 794 -26.40 -5.36 38.65
CA TYR A 794 -26.31 -5.52 40.11
C TYR A 794 -26.58 -4.18 40.80
N ASN A 795 -25.91 -3.11 40.38
CA ASN A 795 -26.19 -1.74 40.82
C ASN A 795 -26.43 -0.81 39.62
N MET A 796 -27.48 0.02 39.69
CA MET A 796 -27.76 1.06 38.70
C MET A 796 -27.66 2.44 39.36
N ASP A 797 -26.71 3.27 38.93
CA ASP A 797 -26.51 4.63 39.40
C ASP A 797 -26.80 5.65 38.29
N ASN A 798 -27.93 6.34 38.37
CA ASN A 798 -28.26 7.50 37.53
C ASN A 798 -27.97 8.78 38.32
N LEU A 799 -26.78 9.37 38.11
CA LEU A 799 -26.15 10.41 38.93
C LEU A 799 -25.89 11.69 38.14
N GLY A 800 -26.93 12.40 37.73
CA GLY A 800 -26.70 13.45 36.70
C GLY A 800 -27.51 13.25 35.46
N GLY A 801 -27.80 11.99 35.17
CA GLY A 801 -28.26 11.58 33.88
C GLY A 801 -29.77 11.59 33.68
N ARG A 802 -30.12 11.45 32.42
CA ARG A 802 -31.46 11.15 31.91
C ARG A 802 -31.45 9.73 31.36
N ILE A 803 -32.48 8.96 31.70
CA ILE A 803 -32.81 7.71 31.03
C ILE A 803 -34.23 7.88 30.53
N SER A 804 -34.45 7.76 29.21
CA SER A 804 -35.73 8.07 28.59
C SER A 804 -36.03 7.14 27.42
N GLY A 805 -37.28 6.71 27.30
CA GLY A 805 -37.74 5.83 26.22
C GLY A 805 -39.26 5.74 26.15
N ARG A 806 -39.79 4.96 25.20
CA ARG A 806 -41.24 4.66 25.19
C ARG A 806 -41.66 3.83 26.40
N ASP A 807 -40.99 2.70 26.54
CA ASP A 807 -41.02 1.87 27.74
C ASP A 807 -39.62 1.84 28.33
N VAL A 808 -39.50 1.98 29.65
CA VAL A 808 -38.23 1.88 30.38
C VAL A 808 -38.39 0.84 31.48
N ASP A 809 -37.60 -0.22 31.41
CA ASP A 809 -37.53 -1.30 32.38
C ASP A 809 -36.12 -1.33 32.99
N VAL A 810 -36.05 -1.08 34.30
CA VAL A 810 -34.82 -1.08 35.08
C VAL A 810 -34.92 -2.16 36.15
N GLN A 811 -34.05 -3.15 36.08
CA GLN A 811 -33.98 -4.25 37.03
C GLN A 811 -32.58 -4.30 37.66
N ALA A 812 -32.49 -4.05 38.97
CA ALA A 812 -31.24 -4.15 39.73
C ALA A 812 -31.30 -5.27 40.79
N LEU A 813 -30.26 -6.10 40.87
CA LEU A 813 -30.14 -7.17 41.87
C LEU A 813 -29.70 -6.67 43.26
N ASN A 814 -29.32 -5.41 43.38
CA ASN A 814 -29.03 -4.75 44.65
C ASN A 814 -29.75 -3.41 44.67
N ASP A 815 -29.12 -2.31 44.24
CA ASP A 815 -29.70 -0.97 44.40
C ASP A 815 -29.95 -0.26 43.06
N VAL A 816 -31.02 0.54 43.03
CA VAL A 816 -31.24 1.59 42.03
C VAL A 816 -31.11 2.95 42.69
N ASN A 817 -30.09 3.72 42.28
CA ASN A 817 -29.82 5.06 42.78
C ASN A 817 -30.08 6.10 41.68
N ASN A 818 -31.22 6.78 41.74
CA ASN A 818 -31.53 7.94 40.90
C ASN A 818 -31.30 9.24 41.68
N ILE A 819 -30.07 9.79 41.59
CA ILE A 819 -29.63 10.95 42.39
C ILE A 819 -29.49 12.18 41.51
N GLY A 820 -30.38 13.15 41.75
CA GLY A 820 -30.65 14.34 40.94
C GLY A 820 -31.06 14.04 39.49
N GLY A 821 -31.04 12.77 39.05
CA GLY A 821 -31.31 12.34 37.68
C GLY A 821 -32.78 12.11 37.38
N THR A 822 -33.08 11.88 36.10
CA THR A 822 -34.44 11.58 35.63
C THR A 822 -34.51 10.20 34.99
N LEU A 823 -35.48 9.40 35.40
CA LEU A 823 -35.92 8.19 34.70
C LEU A 823 -37.31 8.49 34.15
N GLY A 824 -37.46 8.52 32.82
CA GLY A 824 -38.71 8.89 32.17
C GLY A 824 -39.13 7.84 31.16
N ALA A 825 -40.42 7.57 31.07
CA ALA A 825 -41.00 6.85 29.95
C ALA A 825 -42.16 7.65 29.38
N SER A 826 -42.46 7.54 28.08
CA SER A 826 -43.74 8.07 27.59
C SER A 826 -44.89 7.19 28.05
N HIS A 827 -44.78 5.85 27.91
CA HIS A 827 -45.87 4.92 28.20
C HIS A 827 -45.72 4.13 29.51
N GLN A 828 -44.64 3.35 29.66
CA GLN A 828 -44.45 2.49 30.84
C GLN A 828 -43.06 2.69 31.45
N LEU A 829 -43.01 3.03 32.73
CA LEU A 829 -41.78 3.05 33.53
C LEU A 829 -41.87 1.97 34.60
N ASP A 830 -40.98 0.99 34.55
CA ASP A 830 -40.85 -0.09 35.54
C ASP A 830 -39.45 -0.04 36.14
N VAL A 831 -39.36 0.20 37.44
CA VAL A 831 -38.09 0.29 38.17
C VAL A 831 -38.15 -0.66 39.35
N ARG A 832 -37.33 -1.71 39.33
CA ARG A 832 -37.25 -2.70 40.40
C ARG A 832 -35.82 -2.85 40.93
N ALA A 833 -35.68 -2.71 42.24
CA ALA A 833 -34.48 -3.07 42.98
C ALA A 833 -34.75 -4.27 43.88
N VAL A 834 -33.83 -5.22 43.99
CA VAL A 834 -33.95 -6.32 44.97
C VAL A 834 -33.68 -5.82 46.39
N HIS A 835 -32.81 -4.82 46.56
CA HIS A 835 -32.50 -4.20 47.85
C HIS A 835 -33.17 -2.83 47.95
N ASP A 836 -32.51 -1.72 47.61
CA ASP A 836 -33.10 -0.37 47.79
C ASP A 836 -33.33 0.40 46.47
N LEU A 837 -34.42 1.17 46.44
CA LEU A 837 -34.67 2.19 45.42
C LEU A 837 -34.54 3.58 46.04
N ASN A 838 -33.51 4.32 45.64
CA ASN A 838 -33.22 5.67 46.13
C ASN A 838 -33.46 6.71 45.04
N VAL A 839 -34.50 7.54 45.19
CA VAL A 839 -34.82 8.67 44.30
C VAL A 839 -34.63 9.98 45.06
N ARG A 840 -33.49 10.64 44.84
CA ARG A 840 -33.06 11.75 45.71
C ARG A 840 -32.56 12.97 44.93
N SER A 841 -33.19 14.11 45.14
CA SER A 841 -32.71 15.39 44.59
C SER A 841 -31.43 15.86 45.26
N THR A 842 -30.63 16.63 44.52
CA THR A 842 -29.40 17.24 45.03
C THR A 842 -29.70 18.61 45.61
N THR A 843 -28.86 19.09 46.53
CA THR A 843 -29.03 20.39 47.18
C THR A 843 -27.76 21.23 47.06
N THR A 844 -27.88 22.53 46.78
CA THR A 844 -26.80 23.50 46.85
C THR A 844 -26.86 24.23 48.19
N SER A 845 -25.73 24.44 48.84
CA SER A 845 -25.64 25.28 50.04
C SER A 845 -24.56 26.34 49.87
N GLY A 846 -24.94 27.61 49.93
CA GLY A 846 -24.03 28.74 49.76
C GLY A 846 -23.74 29.43 51.10
N ALA A 847 -22.48 29.83 51.32
CA ALA A 847 -22.07 30.68 52.42
C ALA A 847 -21.52 32.02 51.89
N GLY A 848 -22.24 33.12 52.08
CA GLY A 848 -21.82 34.45 51.65
C GLY A 848 -21.40 35.31 52.84
N SER A 849 -20.20 35.87 52.81
CA SER A 849 -19.74 36.87 53.78
C SER A 849 -19.71 38.27 53.16
N SER A 850 -20.54 39.19 53.65
CA SER A 850 -20.50 40.61 53.27
C SER A 850 -20.22 41.43 54.53
N GLY A 851 -19.02 42.00 54.62
CA GLY A 851 -18.55 42.66 55.84
C GLY A 851 -18.46 41.67 57.01
N ALA A 852 -19.11 42.00 58.13
CA ALA A 852 -19.13 41.14 59.30
C ALA A 852 -20.38 40.23 59.39
N SER A 853 -21.13 40.12 58.29
CA SER A 853 -22.30 39.25 58.16
C SER A 853 -21.99 37.99 57.35
N THR A 854 -22.25 36.81 57.92
CA THR A 854 -22.21 35.48 57.30
C THR A 854 -23.63 35.00 57.03
N SER A 855 -23.95 34.64 55.79
CA SER A 855 -25.24 34.05 55.41
C SER A 855 -25.01 32.62 54.92
N THR A 856 -25.81 31.67 55.38
CA THR A 856 -25.78 30.26 54.95
C THR A 856 -27.21 29.85 54.59
N GLY A 857 -27.42 29.40 53.36
CA GLY A 857 -28.73 28.93 52.87
C GLY A 857 -28.57 27.66 52.04
N SER A 858 -29.56 26.77 52.09
CA SER A 858 -29.57 25.50 51.34
C SER A 858 -30.83 25.40 50.48
N GLY A 859 -30.67 25.18 49.17
CA GLY A 859 -31.75 24.98 48.19
C GLY A 859 -31.61 23.66 47.44
N ILE A 860 -32.65 23.25 46.69
CA ILE A 860 -32.54 22.12 45.75
C ILE A 860 -31.70 22.59 44.55
N ASP A 861 -30.67 21.83 44.24
CA ASP A 861 -29.79 22.01 43.09
C ASP A 861 -30.40 21.38 41.84
N ARG A 862 -30.71 20.07 41.91
CA ARG A 862 -31.30 19.34 40.80
C ARG A 862 -32.34 18.33 41.28
N THR A 863 -33.53 18.43 40.71
CA THR A 863 -34.65 17.56 41.05
C THR A 863 -34.46 16.17 40.46
N ALA A 864 -34.39 15.14 41.30
CA ALA A 864 -34.52 13.77 40.86
C ALA A 864 -35.98 13.46 40.55
N GLY A 865 -36.22 12.61 39.56
CA GLY A 865 -37.58 12.16 39.32
C GLY A 865 -37.76 10.92 38.47
N LEU A 866 -38.95 10.35 38.63
CA LEU A 866 -39.51 9.25 37.86
C LEU A 866 -40.74 9.77 37.13
N TYR A 867 -40.80 9.65 35.81
CA TYR A 867 -41.83 10.31 35.01
C TYR A 867 -42.49 9.36 34.00
N VAL A 868 -43.82 9.46 33.88
CA VAL A 868 -44.61 8.90 32.78
C VAL A 868 -45.52 9.98 32.20
N THR A 869 -45.51 10.17 30.88
CA THR A 869 -46.14 11.34 30.23
C THR A 869 -47.36 11.06 29.34
N ASP A 870 -47.57 9.82 28.90
CA ASP A 870 -48.70 9.45 28.07
C ASP A 870 -49.98 9.27 28.89
N THR A 871 -51.12 9.50 28.23
CA THR A 871 -52.43 9.22 28.82
C THR A 871 -52.61 7.72 28.95
N GLY A 872 -52.85 7.22 30.18
CA GLY A 872 -53.01 5.79 30.45
C GLY A 872 -51.70 5.05 30.72
N GLY A 873 -50.58 5.77 30.85
CA GLY A 873 -49.29 5.17 31.20
C GLY A 873 -49.21 4.67 32.65
N VAL A 874 -48.28 3.74 32.89
CA VAL A 874 -48.08 3.12 34.21
C VAL A 874 -46.66 3.35 34.69
N LEU A 875 -46.53 3.90 35.89
CA LEU A 875 -45.27 4.00 36.62
C LEU A 875 -45.28 2.98 37.76
N THR A 876 -44.41 1.97 37.68
CA THR A 876 -44.15 0.99 38.73
C THR A 876 -42.75 1.21 39.29
N ALA A 877 -42.63 1.33 40.61
CA ALA A 877 -41.35 1.54 41.28
C ALA A 877 -41.30 0.68 42.56
N GLY A 878 -40.44 -0.33 42.60
CA GLY A 878 -40.43 -1.34 43.65
C GLY A 878 -39.04 -1.60 44.22
N ALA A 879 -38.97 -1.92 45.51
CA ALA A 879 -37.76 -2.38 46.19
C ALA A 879 -38.04 -3.58 47.09
N GLY A 880 -37.16 -4.58 47.11
CA GLY A 880 -37.28 -5.72 48.03
C GLY A 880 -37.00 -5.36 49.49
N HIS A 881 -36.32 -4.25 49.75
CA HIS A 881 -36.08 -3.66 51.07
C HIS A 881 -36.79 -2.29 51.16
N ASP A 882 -36.12 -1.16 50.91
CA ASP A 882 -36.71 0.18 51.10
C ASP A 882 -36.85 1.00 49.80
N VAL A 883 -37.91 1.81 49.73
CA VAL A 883 -38.06 2.86 48.71
C VAL A 883 -37.92 4.24 49.38
N ASN A 884 -36.85 4.96 49.04
CA ASN A 884 -36.49 6.27 49.60
C ASN A 884 -36.66 7.39 48.57
N ILE A 885 -37.61 8.28 48.79
CA ILE A 885 -37.91 9.43 47.90
C ILE A 885 -37.68 10.73 48.67
N THR A 886 -36.64 11.49 48.30
CA THR A 886 -36.22 12.70 49.04
C THR A 886 -35.99 13.90 48.12
N GLY A 887 -36.73 14.99 48.35
CA GLY A 887 -36.74 16.18 47.50
C GLY A 887 -37.18 15.96 46.05
N ALA A 888 -37.71 14.79 45.71
CA ALA A 888 -37.85 14.27 44.34
C ALA A 888 -39.30 14.33 43.82
N ALA A 889 -39.47 14.10 42.52
CA ALA A 889 -40.76 14.08 41.84
C ALA A 889 -41.02 12.73 41.15
N VAL A 890 -42.03 11.99 41.62
CA VAL A 890 -42.53 10.76 40.99
C VAL A 890 -43.90 11.06 40.40
N GLN A 891 -44.02 11.12 39.08
CA GLN A 891 -45.20 11.65 38.41
C GLN A 891 -45.62 10.80 37.22
N SER A 892 -46.91 10.49 37.14
CA SER A 892 -47.55 9.84 35.99
C SER A 892 -48.71 10.74 35.52
N GLN A 893 -48.43 11.68 34.62
CA GLN A 893 -49.34 12.74 34.21
C GLN A 893 -49.43 12.79 32.68
N GLY A 894 -50.63 12.55 32.14
CA GLY A 894 -50.92 12.61 30.72
C GLY A 894 -50.95 14.05 30.20
N SER A 895 -50.34 14.32 29.05
CA SER A 895 -50.60 15.57 28.32
C SER A 895 -52.10 15.67 27.98
N ARG A 896 -52.80 16.63 28.59
CA ARG A 896 -54.25 16.85 28.50
C ARG A 896 -54.82 16.71 27.07
N ALA A 897 -55.31 15.52 26.72
CA ALA A 897 -56.16 15.33 25.55
C ALA A 897 -57.59 15.77 25.90
N LEU A 898 -58.05 16.84 25.26
CA LEU A 898 -59.44 17.30 25.33
C LEU A 898 -60.36 16.21 24.73
N GLY A 899 -60.93 15.33 25.56
CA GLY A 899 -62.17 14.62 25.19
C GLY A 899 -62.19 13.08 25.25
N SER A 900 -61.37 12.38 26.02
CA SER A 900 -61.62 10.94 26.28
C SER A 900 -61.34 10.58 27.74
N SER A 901 -62.42 10.37 28.50
CA SER A 901 -62.39 9.81 29.84
C SER A 901 -62.16 8.29 29.78
N LEU A 902 -61.37 7.77 30.72
CA LEU A 902 -61.18 6.36 31.10
C LEU A 902 -59.98 5.60 30.50
N GLY A 903 -58.79 6.17 30.62
CA GLY A 903 -57.52 5.44 30.54
C GLY A 903 -56.51 6.18 31.41
N GLY A 904 -56.43 5.85 32.69
CA GLY A 904 -55.87 6.76 33.66
C GLY A 904 -54.44 6.43 34.06
N SER A 905 -53.57 7.44 34.04
CA SER A 905 -52.16 7.32 34.40
C SER A 905 -52.02 6.97 35.90
N THR A 906 -51.26 5.92 36.21
CA THR A 906 -51.12 5.38 37.58
C THR A 906 -49.67 5.40 38.05
N VAL A 907 -49.50 5.56 39.37
CA VAL A 907 -48.24 5.38 40.10
C VAL A 907 -48.45 4.24 41.09
N TYR A 908 -47.62 3.21 41.01
CA TYR A 908 -47.60 2.09 41.94
C TYR A 908 -46.19 1.97 42.53
N ILE A 909 -46.09 2.08 43.86
CA ILE A 909 -44.84 1.97 44.59
C ILE A 909 -44.94 0.85 45.61
N ASP A 910 -44.00 -0.09 45.60
CA ASP A 910 -43.94 -1.19 46.57
C ASP A 910 -42.58 -1.31 47.27
N ALA A 911 -42.61 -1.60 48.57
CA ALA A 911 -41.42 -1.89 49.36
C ALA A 911 -41.61 -3.17 50.19
N GLY A 912 -40.57 -4.00 50.23
CA GLY A 912 -40.54 -5.16 51.10
C GLY A 912 -40.43 -4.80 52.59
N HIS A 913 -39.94 -3.61 52.93
CA HIS A 913 -39.91 -3.05 54.28
C HIS A 913 -40.59 -1.67 54.30
N ASP A 914 -39.86 -0.56 54.11
CA ASP A 914 -40.36 0.78 54.35
C ASP A 914 -40.42 1.64 53.06
N ILE A 915 -41.44 2.51 52.96
CA ILE A 915 -41.47 3.60 51.98
C ILE A 915 -41.33 4.93 52.71
N THR A 916 -40.30 5.71 52.36
CA THR A 916 -40.06 7.04 52.94
C THR A 916 -40.16 8.13 51.88
N VAL A 917 -41.06 9.10 52.09
CA VAL A 917 -41.29 10.27 51.22
C VAL A 917 -41.00 11.56 51.99
N THR A 918 -39.90 12.25 51.68
CA THR A 918 -39.42 13.45 52.38
C THR A 918 -39.33 14.66 51.45
N GLY A 919 -40.03 15.76 51.73
CA GLY A 919 -40.10 16.95 50.88
C GLY A 919 -40.33 16.69 49.39
N SER A 920 -41.11 15.65 49.04
CA SER A 920 -41.22 15.10 47.68
C SER A 920 -42.66 15.10 47.15
N SER A 921 -42.83 15.03 45.84
CA SER A 921 -44.15 14.90 45.19
C SER A 921 -44.31 13.54 44.52
N VAL A 922 -45.34 12.79 44.90
CA VAL A 922 -45.76 11.52 44.28
C VAL A 922 -47.19 11.69 43.77
N VAL A 923 -47.37 11.88 42.46
CA VAL A 923 -48.65 12.32 41.90
C VAL A 923 -49.03 11.57 40.62
N SER A 924 -50.31 11.21 40.49
CA SER A 924 -50.87 10.57 39.27
C SER A 924 -52.20 11.18 38.84
N ASP A 925 -52.57 11.03 37.57
CA ASP A 925 -53.90 11.48 37.10
C ASP A 925 -55.06 10.61 37.60
N ASN A 926 -54.87 9.29 37.77
CA ASN A 926 -55.97 8.35 38.09
C ASN A 926 -55.79 7.57 39.39
N GLY A 927 -54.61 7.05 39.70
CA GLY A 927 -54.44 6.30 40.94
C GLY A 927 -52.99 6.23 41.41
N THR A 928 -52.77 6.58 42.67
CA THR A 928 -51.46 6.48 43.34
C THR A 928 -51.57 5.45 44.46
N THR A 929 -50.83 4.35 44.34
CA THR A 929 -50.79 3.28 45.34
C THR A 929 -49.39 3.14 45.92
N LEU A 930 -49.28 3.13 47.24
CA LEU A 930 -48.05 2.85 47.98
C LEU A 930 -48.30 1.64 48.89
N VAL A 931 -47.45 0.62 48.79
CA VAL A 931 -47.55 -0.61 49.58
C VAL A 931 -46.23 -0.87 50.28
N ALA A 932 -46.23 -0.88 51.61
CA ALA A 932 -45.07 -1.25 52.41
C ALA A 932 -45.44 -2.38 53.37
N LYS A 933 -44.58 -3.38 53.56
CA LYS A 933 -44.84 -4.41 54.58
C LYS A 933 -44.64 -3.87 56.00
N ASN A 934 -43.70 -2.94 56.18
CA ASN A 934 -43.44 -2.29 57.46
C ASN A 934 -44.16 -0.95 57.51
N ASN A 935 -43.51 0.18 57.16
CA ASN A 935 -44.08 1.51 57.34
C ASN A 935 -44.12 2.35 56.06
N ILE A 936 -45.16 3.19 55.91
CA ILE A 936 -45.19 4.29 54.94
C ILE A 936 -45.02 5.62 55.69
N THR A 937 -43.86 6.27 55.55
CA THR A 937 -43.53 7.56 56.19
C THR A 937 -43.59 8.71 55.18
N VAL A 938 -44.46 9.70 55.43
CA VAL A 938 -44.55 10.93 54.61
C VAL A 938 -44.25 12.13 55.50
N GLN A 939 -43.12 12.79 55.27
CA GLN A 939 -42.62 13.88 56.09
C GLN A 939 -42.22 15.12 55.27
N ASN A 940 -42.42 16.32 55.83
CA ASN A 940 -42.02 17.56 55.18
C ASN A 940 -40.50 17.79 55.33
N ALA A 941 -39.82 18.25 54.28
CA ALA A 941 -38.45 18.74 54.40
C ALA A 941 -38.44 20.14 55.03
N THR A 942 -37.34 20.54 55.66
CA THR A 942 -37.19 21.86 56.29
C THR A 942 -35.98 22.58 55.70
N ASN A 943 -36.21 23.66 54.94
CA ASN A 943 -35.16 24.57 54.47
C ASN A 943 -34.74 25.46 55.64
N THR A 944 -33.44 25.70 55.80
CA THR A 944 -32.89 26.52 56.88
C THR A 944 -31.95 27.58 56.32
N ASP A 945 -32.32 28.85 56.49
CA ASP A 945 -31.48 30.02 56.20
C ASP A 945 -30.96 30.60 57.51
N SER A 946 -29.65 30.70 57.66
CA SER A 946 -28.99 31.24 58.86
C SER A 946 -28.11 32.44 58.48
N GLN A 947 -28.41 33.62 59.05
CA GLN A 947 -27.62 34.84 58.91
C GLN A 947 -27.01 35.22 60.27
N GLY A 948 -25.69 35.40 60.34
CA GLY A 948 -24.97 35.85 61.54
C GLY A 948 -24.24 37.16 61.27
N SER A 949 -24.40 38.20 62.09
CA SER A 949 -23.65 39.45 61.98
C SER A 949 -22.85 39.75 63.25
N PHE A 950 -21.58 40.13 63.08
CA PHE A 950 -20.65 40.51 64.13
C PHE A 950 -20.36 42.02 64.07
N SER A 951 -20.41 42.74 65.18
CA SER A 951 -20.02 44.16 65.21
C SER A 951 -19.08 44.40 66.38
N ALA A 952 -17.86 44.89 66.11
CA ALA A 952 -16.86 45.25 67.11
C ALA A 952 -16.64 46.77 67.13
N HIS A 953 -16.87 47.41 68.27
CA HIS A 953 -16.59 48.83 68.47
C HIS A 953 -15.33 49.00 69.33
N ARG A 954 -14.41 49.89 68.92
CA ARG A 954 -13.27 50.37 69.75
C ARG A 954 -13.56 51.82 70.14
N GLU A 955 -13.54 52.11 71.43
CA GLU A 955 -13.59 53.48 71.93
C GLU A 955 -12.17 53.96 72.30
N SER A 956 -11.80 55.16 71.82
CA SER A 956 -10.58 55.87 72.19
C SER A 956 -10.98 57.17 72.89
N GLY A 957 -10.60 57.35 74.16
CA GLY A 957 -10.90 58.54 74.97
C GLY A 957 -9.63 59.28 75.45
N LEU A 958 -9.73 60.61 75.58
CA LEU A 958 -8.69 61.51 76.12
C LEU A 958 -8.86 61.67 77.64
N GLY A 959 -7.87 61.21 78.42
CA GLY A 959 -7.79 61.45 79.86
C GLY A 959 -7.12 62.79 80.19
N LEU A 960 -7.69 63.51 81.16
CA LEU A 960 -7.14 64.72 81.77
C LEU A 960 -5.91 64.33 82.61
N ASP A 961 -4.74 64.24 81.97
CA ASP A 961 -3.38 64.45 82.53
C ASP A 961 -2.33 64.02 81.48
N GLY A 962 -2.19 64.82 80.41
CA GLY A 962 -0.92 65.07 79.72
C GLY A 962 -0.07 63.90 79.16
N GLY A 963 -0.59 62.70 78.90
CA GLY A 963 0.17 61.60 78.28
C GLY A 963 -0.68 60.67 77.40
N LEU A 964 -0.27 60.47 76.14
CA LEU A 964 -0.94 59.60 75.17
C LEU A 964 -0.63 58.12 75.49
N ALA A 965 -1.57 57.39 76.09
CA ALA A 965 -1.50 55.94 76.27
C ALA A 965 -2.68 55.27 75.55
N ILE A 966 -2.37 54.40 74.58
CA ILE A 966 -3.34 53.64 73.78
C ILE A 966 -3.66 52.34 74.53
N GLY A 967 -4.87 52.22 75.07
CA GLY A 967 -5.44 50.96 75.57
C GLY A 967 -6.80 50.71 74.92
N THR A 968 -6.95 49.60 74.21
CA THR A 968 -8.21 49.23 73.53
C THR A 968 -9.01 48.25 74.39
N GLN A 969 -10.23 48.59 74.78
CA GLN A 969 -11.24 47.60 75.18
C GLN A 969 -12.13 47.27 73.97
N GLN A 970 -12.41 45.98 73.76
CA GLN A 970 -13.20 45.46 72.64
C GLN A 970 -14.55 44.97 73.16
N SER A 971 -15.65 45.53 72.64
CA SER A 971 -17.03 45.06 72.90
C SER A 971 -17.62 44.54 71.58
N SER A 972 -18.13 43.31 71.58
CA SER A 972 -18.73 42.65 70.41
C SER A 972 -20.18 42.28 70.60
N ILE A 973 -21.02 42.50 69.59
CA ILE A 973 -22.40 42.00 69.50
C ILE A 973 -22.47 40.97 68.37
N ASP A 974 -22.86 39.73 68.71
CA ASP A 974 -23.21 38.66 67.77
C ASP A 974 -24.74 38.55 67.64
N GLN A 975 -25.28 38.74 66.44
CA GLN A 975 -26.70 38.46 66.13
C GLN A 975 -26.82 37.31 65.15
N GLN A 976 -27.46 36.20 65.57
CA GLN A 976 -27.70 35.01 64.73
C GLN A 976 -29.21 34.83 64.48
N SER A 977 -29.65 35.00 63.23
CA SER A 977 -31.04 34.82 62.78
C SER A 977 -31.16 33.53 61.96
N ARG A 978 -32.01 32.59 62.41
CA ARG A 978 -32.31 31.34 61.70
C ARG A 978 -33.78 31.34 61.27
N ARG A 979 -34.03 31.32 59.95
CA ARG A 979 -35.36 31.18 59.36
C ARG A 979 -35.48 29.78 58.77
N SER A 980 -36.54 29.05 59.14
CA SER A 980 -36.83 27.74 58.55
C SER A 980 -38.17 27.75 57.82
N THR A 981 -38.20 27.29 56.56
CA THR A 981 -39.40 27.11 55.74
C THR A 981 -39.62 25.62 55.45
N ALA A 982 -40.83 25.11 55.61
CA ALA A 982 -41.13 23.71 55.32
C ALA A 982 -41.38 23.52 53.80
N ALA A 983 -40.71 22.55 53.19
CA ALA A 983 -41.05 22.01 51.87
C ALA A 983 -41.97 20.79 52.07
N ALA A 984 -43.23 20.93 51.70
CA ALA A 984 -44.24 19.90 51.95
C ALA A 984 -44.04 18.65 51.08
N SER A 985 -44.28 17.47 51.65
CA SER A 985 -44.46 16.25 50.86
C SER A 985 -45.91 16.09 50.42
N THR A 986 -46.13 15.75 49.15
CA THR A 986 -47.46 15.54 48.57
C THR A 986 -47.53 14.14 47.97
N VAL A 987 -48.52 13.36 48.38
CA VAL A 987 -48.86 12.07 47.77
C VAL A 987 -50.34 12.12 47.39
N GLY A 988 -50.68 12.11 46.11
CA GLY A 988 -52.03 12.43 45.66
C GLY A 988 -52.37 11.96 44.25
N SER A 989 -53.66 11.79 43.95
CA SER A 989 -54.16 11.63 42.58
C SER A 989 -55.13 12.75 42.22
N VAL A 990 -55.11 13.19 40.95
CA VAL A 990 -55.93 14.31 40.45
C VAL A 990 -57.39 13.90 40.24
N ASN A 991 -57.65 12.71 39.67
CA ASN A 991 -59.00 12.24 39.29
C ASN A 991 -59.37 10.86 39.85
N GLY A 992 -58.56 10.22 40.69
CA GLY A 992 -58.96 8.97 41.36
C GLY A 992 -58.27 8.73 42.70
N ASP A 993 -58.19 7.46 43.12
CA ASP A 993 -57.93 7.11 44.52
C ASP A 993 -56.44 7.08 44.91
N VAL A 994 -56.16 7.47 46.15
CA VAL A 994 -54.85 7.30 46.79
C VAL A 994 -54.95 6.15 47.78
N SER A 995 -54.23 5.06 47.53
CA SER A 995 -54.20 3.89 48.42
C SER A 995 -52.83 3.78 49.10
N ARG A 996 -52.82 3.73 50.44
CA ARG A 996 -51.62 3.47 51.24
C ARG A 996 -51.86 2.24 52.09
N GLN A 997 -51.10 1.18 51.84
CA GLN A 997 -51.28 -0.11 52.52
C GLN A 997 -50.04 -0.41 53.35
N ASP A 998 -50.23 -0.42 54.67
CA ASP A 998 -49.23 -0.64 55.69
C ASP A 998 -49.70 -1.80 56.57
N THR A 999 -48.81 -2.77 56.86
CA THR A 999 -49.18 -3.96 57.64
C THR A 999 -48.90 -3.81 59.15
N SER A 1000 -48.18 -2.76 59.57
CA SER A 1000 -47.65 -2.61 60.93
C SER A 1000 -47.93 -1.29 61.65
N SER A 1001 -47.71 -0.09 61.06
CA SER A 1001 -47.98 1.21 61.71
C SER A 1001 -47.82 2.44 60.80
N TYR A 1002 -48.88 3.26 60.67
CA TYR A 1002 -48.84 4.55 59.97
C TYR A 1002 -48.43 5.71 60.90
N SER A 1003 -47.41 6.48 60.50
CA SER A 1003 -46.97 7.72 61.17
C SER A 1003 -46.94 8.89 60.16
N SER A 1004 -47.65 9.98 60.48
CA SER A 1004 -47.65 11.22 59.69
C SER A 1004 -47.32 12.40 60.58
N GLU A 1005 -46.18 13.04 60.33
CA GLU A 1005 -45.80 14.30 60.98
C GLU A 1005 -46.14 15.49 60.09
N GLN A 1006 -47.35 16.04 60.24
CA GLN A 1006 -47.73 17.30 59.61
C GLN A 1006 -47.25 18.50 60.46
N LYS A 1007 -46.23 19.22 59.99
CA LYS A 1007 -45.93 20.58 60.44
C LYS A 1007 -46.66 21.58 59.55
N SER A 1008 -47.91 21.90 59.87
CA SER A 1008 -48.68 22.94 59.18
C SER A 1008 -48.46 24.30 59.83
N SER A 1009 -47.76 25.20 59.14
CA SER A 1009 -47.87 26.64 59.38
C SER A 1009 -49.05 27.17 58.54
N SER A 1010 -50.24 27.24 59.13
CA SER A 1010 -51.41 27.84 58.48
C SER A 1010 -51.41 29.36 58.64
N ALA A 1011 -51.47 30.10 57.53
CA ALA A 1011 -51.81 31.53 57.50
C ALA A 1011 -53.14 31.70 56.76
N SER A 1012 -54.19 32.12 57.47
CA SER A 1012 -55.50 32.44 56.90
C SER A 1012 -55.50 33.83 56.28
N ILE A 1013 -56.10 33.94 55.10
CA ILE A 1013 -56.26 35.17 54.31
C ILE A 1013 -57.43 36.01 54.86
N ASN A 1014 -57.30 37.34 54.85
CA ASN A 1014 -58.47 38.21 54.70
C ASN A 1014 -58.18 39.36 53.73
N VAL A 1015 -59.12 39.55 52.79
CA VAL A 1015 -59.12 40.53 51.69
C VAL A 1015 -59.63 41.88 52.22
N SER A 1016 -59.11 43.00 51.72
CA SER A 1016 -59.84 44.29 51.67
C SER A 1016 -59.25 45.27 50.64
N PRO A 1017 -60.07 46.16 50.05
CA PRO A 1017 -59.73 46.96 48.87
C PRO A 1017 -59.07 48.31 49.20
N SER A 1018 -58.22 48.78 48.28
CA SER A 1018 -57.77 50.17 48.01
C SER A 1018 -57.30 51.08 49.18
N GLY A 1019 -56.00 51.40 49.19
CA GLY A 1019 -55.47 52.71 49.64
C GLY A 1019 -54.72 52.78 50.99
N MET A 1020 -53.39 52.66 50.94
CA MET A 1020 -52.38 53.19 51.92
C MET A 1020 -52.32 52.61 53.36
N PRO A 1021 -51.15 52.74 54.06
CA PRO A 1021 -50.54 51.67 54.86
C PRO A 1021 -50.69 51.80 56.38
N VAL A 1022 -50.33 50.72 57.11
CA VAL A 1022 -49.33 50.64 58.21
C VAL A 1022 -49.72 49.55 59.24
N GLY A 1023 -48.81 48.59 59.42
CA GLY A 1023 -48.25 48.16 60.71
C GLY A 1023 -49.14 47.47 61.75
N GLY A 1024 -48.86 46.19 62.00
CA GLY A 1024 -49.27 45.49 63.21
C GLY A 1024 -48.89 44.01 63.16
N GLY A 1025 -47.85 43.63 63.92
CA GLY A 1025 -47.29 42.28 63.92
C GLY A 1025 -48.25 41.22 64.47
N ILE A 1026 -48.11 40.00 63.96
CA ILE A 1026 -48.78 38.79 64.46
C ILE A 1026 -47.69 37.82 64.94
N SER A 1027 -47.78 37.42 66.22
CA SER A 1027 -46.97 36.37 66.82
C SER A 1027 -47.51 34.99 66.46
N VAL A 1028 -46.64 34.03 66.15
CA VAL A 1028 -47.00 32.65 65.83
C VAL A 1028 -46.48 31.72 66.93
N GLY A 1029 -47.41 31.05 67.63
CA GLY A 1029 -47.09 29.97 68.57
C GLY A 1029 -46.86 28.63 67.85
N LYS A 1030 -45.89 27.85 68.32
CA LYS A 1030 -45.60 26.49 67.84
C LYS A 1030 -46.52 25.48 68.55
N SER A 1031 -47.25 24.66 67.79
CA SER A 1031 -47.88 23.44 68.29
C SER A 1031 -47.27 22.23 67.58
N ASN A 1032 -46.72 21.29 68.35
CA ASN A 1032 -46.29 19.97 67.87
C ASN A 1032 -47.49 19.02 68.03
N ILE A 1033 -47.98 18.44 66.93
CA ILE A 1033 -48.92 17.32 66.97
C ILE A 1033 -48.18 16.13 66.37
N SER A 1034 -47.70 15.22 67.21
CA SER A 1034 -47.26 13.88 66.82
C SER A 1034 -48.41 12.91 67.07
N SER A 1035 -48.94 12.26 66.04
CA SER A 1035 -49.92 11.18 66.19
C SER A 1035 -49.26 9.85 65.84
N ASN A 1036 -48.86 9.10 66.86
CA ASN A 1036 -48.46 7.70 66.71
C ASN A 1036 -49.70 6.83 66.91
N SER A 1037 -50.19 6.17 65.87
CA SER A 1037 -51.29 5.20 65.98
C SER A 1037 -50.75 3.78 65.80
N ASN A 1038 -50.58 3.07 66.92
CA ASN A 1038 -50.33 1.63 66.92
C ASN A 1038 -51.68 0.89 66.83
N TYR A 1039 -52.26 0.81 65.64
CA TYR A 1039 -53.36 -0.10 65.35
C TYR A 1039 -53.18 -0.63 63.93
N LYS A 1040 -53.37 -1.94 63.75
CA LYS A 1040 -53.40 -2.63 62.45
C LYS A 1040 -54.46 -1.93 61.57
N SER A 1041 -54.05 -0.95 60.78
CA SER A 1041 -54.97 -0.02 60.12
C SER A 1041 -55.46 -0.61 58.81
N VAL A 1042 -56.68 -1.14 58.81
CA VAL A 1042 -57.50 -1.15 57.60
C VAL A 1042 -58.68 -0.24 57.89
N THR A 1043 -58.50 1.07 57.74
CA THR A 1043 -59.61 2.03 57.75
C THR A 1043 -59.21 3.30 57.00
N GLU A 1044 -59.32 3.25 55.67
CA GLU A 1044 -59.92 4.27 54.80
C GLU A 1044 -59.81 3.76 53.35
N GLN A 1045 -60.88 3.10 52.90
CA GLN A 1045 -61.09 2.73 51.50
C GLN A 1045 -61.92 3.84 50.85
N THR A 1046 -61.34 4.59 49.92
CA THR A 1046 -62.14 5.11 48.80
C THR A 1046 -62.00 4.11 47.65
N GLY A 1047 -63.14 3.57 47.21
CA GLY A 1047 -63.29 2.91 45.90
C GLY A 1047 -62.66 1.53 45.67
N ILE A 1048 -63.14 0.46 46.31
CA ILE A 1048 -62.94 -0.89 45.74
C ILE A 1048 -63.89 -1.08 44.56
N ARG A 1049 -63.35 -1.32 43.36
CA ARG A 1049 -63.94 -2.23 42.38
C ARG A 1049 -63.25 -3.58 42.52
N ALA A 1050 -64.00 -4.60 42.94
CA ALA A 1050 -63.59 -5.99 42.79
C ALA A 1050 -63.57 -6.30 41.28
N GLY A 1051 -62.39 -6.62 40.75
CA GLY A 1051 -62.28 -7.33 39.48
C GLY A 1051 -62.56 -8.81 39.71
N ASP A 1052 -63.24 -9.45 38.77
CA ASP A 1052 -63.75 -10.82 38.86
C ASP A 1052 -62.60 -11.84 38.95
N GLY A 1053 -62.21 -12.20 40.17
CA GLY A 1053 -61.20 -13.23 40.45
C GLY A 1053 -60.98 -13.35 41.95
N GLY A 1054 -61.80 -14.18 42.60
CA GLY A 1054 -61.86 -14.31 44.06
C GLY A 1054 -60.53 -14.66 44.72
N PHE A 1055 -60.30 -14.11 45.91
CA PHE A 1055 -59.25 -14.57 46.82
C PHE A 1055 -59.78 -15.76 47.65
N ASP A 1056 -59.07 -16.88 47.56
CA ASP A 1056 -59.28 -18.07 48.38
C ASP A 1056 -58.73 -17.81 49.79
N VAL A 1057 -59.60 -17.80 50.80
CA VAL A 1057 -59.22 -17.60 52.20
C VAL A 1057 -59.22 -18.96 52.88
N ASP A 1058 -58.04 -19.56 53.03
CA ASP A 1058 -57.85 -20.81 53.76
C ASP A 1058 -57.92 -20.56 55.28
N ALA A 1059 -59.13 -20.68 55.83
CA ALA A 1059 -59.38 -20.55 57.25
C ALA A 1059 -59.22 -21.91 57.95
N LYS A 1060 -58.06 -22.13 58.58
CA LYS A 1060 -57.85 -23.23 59.54
C LYS A 1060 -58.76 -23.05 60.75
N VAL A 1061 -59.84 -23.84 60.81
CA VAL A 1061 -60.70 -23.98 62.00
C VAL A 1061 -60.39 -25.30 62.71
N LYS A 1062 -60.13 -25.23 64.02
CA LYS A 1062 -60.30 -26.36 64.95
C LYS A 1062 -61.28 -25.98 66.07
N PRO A 1063 -62.02 -26.95 66.64
CA PRO A 1063 -63.44 -26.79 66.90
C PRO A 1063 -63.79 -26.70 68.40
N SER A 1064 -64.92 -26.10 68.75
CA SER A 1064 -65.80 -26.65 69.80
C SER A 1064 -67.23 -26.09 69.82
N ARG A 1065 -68.16 -27.04 69.66
CA ARG A 1065 -69.43 -27.25 70.41
C ARG A 1065 -70.57 -26.20 70.45
N SER A 1066 -71.63 -26.56 69.72
CA SER A 1066 -72.95 -27.04 70.22
C SER A 1066 -74.07 -26.08 70.65
N ALA A 1067 -75.25 -26.42 70.10
CA ALA A 1067 -76.66 -26.15 70.48
C ALA A 1067 -77.21 -24.78 70.06
N ARG A 1068 -78.34 -24.66 69.37
CA ARG A 1068 -79.47 -25.58 69.14
C ARG A 1068 -80.17 -25.21 67.84
#